data_AF-A0A950K1J3-F1
#
_entry.id   AF-A0A950K1J3-F1
#
_cell.length_a   1.000
_cell.length_b   1.000
_cell.length_c   1.000
_cell.angle_alpha   90.00
_cell.angle_beta   90.00
_cell.angle_gamma   90.00
#
_symmetry.space_group_name_H-M   'P 1'
#
loop_
_entity.id
_entity.type
_entity.pdbx_description
1 polymer ?
#
loop_
_entity_poly.entity_id
_entity_poly.type
_entity_poly.pdbx_seq_one_letter_code
_entity_poly.pdbx_strand_id
1 'polypeptide(L)'
;MRGRLAAVVLFVLSSGLGAQDPPAPVDFVKDVRPIFARACFSCHGPEKQKSNYRLDLKAAALGEGAIGRPIVPRKGADSPLLRYVAGSDPDLRMPPKGPRLSDAEVGLLRAWVDQGAVWPDEAAGPDRPAEAHWSFQPIVRPGSGSTIDDFLLARLRKEGLGYAPEADRRTLIRRLSFDVCGLPPSPEAVAEFEADVRPDAYERLVDRMLASPRFGERWARHWLDVVRFAESHGFEMNQTRLNAWPYRDYVIQAFNEDRPFDRFVREQLAGDLLGADTATGFLVGGPMDQVKSPDPVLTAQQRADELNDMVATTGTAFLGLTLGCARCHDHKFDPLPQTDYTALVAVFAGVEHGERPLPPPDAADRIAKAARLRAEAVPLKELLSRDEPLARIGRTFLVDAGGAGRDSYRPGNARGCLSDPGDETRFPTLGRGPVADATWTPAVAGRFRLWVSWGTKGGTAPCTLDGQDLGRIDLSRFADGSAASAGAPLWSGFTDLGVRELTLGSRLSLASGDLLLLIEEPAPAAPILRMPVTRGANTERFEPIDAKRLRFSILETSQLEPCIDELEVFAEDLNVARGAVARASGTLPGFDIHKLEHLNDGLYGNAHSWISDERGRGWVELEFPRVNASTRSSGAAIGTTSPAMTTACRPATSSRRRSTARPGPASRVRTTASRAAGCREGSSGRCVLCRPTKPRVTRRFSSGSGPWRPRRNG
;
A
#
# COMPACT_ATOMS: atom_id res chain seq x y z
N MET A 1 -11.54 65.21 -87.21
CA MET A 1 -10.16 65.30 -87.76
C MET A 1 -9.77 63.94 -88.36
N ARG A 2 -8.67 63.85 -89.13
CA ARG A 2 -8.32 62.63 -89.89
C ARG A 2 -7.57 61.61 -89.03
N GLY A 3 -8.13 60.41 -88.87
CA GLY A 3 -7.45 59.19 -88.44
C GLY A 3 -7.91 58.05 -89.36
N ARG A 4 -6.99 57.29 -89.96
CA ARG A 4 -7.32 56.32 -91.03
C ARG A 4 -7.68 54.96 -90.45
N LEU A 5 -8.78 54.37 -90.94
CA LEU A 5 -9.00 52.93 -90.83
C LEU A 5 -7.92 52.19 -91.65
N ALA A 6 -7.42 51.09 -91.10
CA ALA A 6 -6.64 50.09 -91.84
C ALA A 6 -7.27 48.72 -91.57
N ALA A 7 -8.29 48.38 -92.36
CA ALA A 7 -8.95 47.08 -92.28
C ALA A 7 -8.08 46.01 -92.95
N VAL A 8 -7.37 45.21 -92.14
CA VAL A 8 -6.60 44.06 -92.64
C VAL A 8 -7.53 42.85 -92.71
N VAL A 9 -8.04 42.57 -93.91
CA VAL A 9 -8.60 41.26 -94.24
C VAL A 9 -7.43 40.33 -94.52
N LEU A 10 -7.28 39.28 -93.70
CA LEU A 10 -6.31 38.20 -93.96
C LEU A 10 -7.04 36.85 -94.04
N PHE A 11 -6.58 36.02 -94.98
CA PHE A 11 -7.18 34.73 -95.29
C PHE A 11 -7.16 33.78 -94.08
N VAL A 12 -8.32 33.19 -93.74
CA VAL A 12 -8.36 32.01 -92.86
C VAL A 12 -7.91 30.80 -93.67
N LEU A 13 -6.62 30.47 -93.59
CA LEU A 13 -6.10 29.20 -94.05
C LEU A 13 -6.63 28.09 -93.14
N SER A 14 -7.62 27.34 -93.63
CA SER A 14 -8.15 26.14 -92.96
C SER A 14 -7.15 24.98 -93.03
N SER A 15 -6.02 25.12 -92.35
CA SER A 15 -5.16 23.98 -92.00
C SER A 15 -5.96 23.05 -91.10
N GLY A 16 -6.35 21.89 -91.62
CA GLY A 16 -7.09 20.90 -90.86
C GLY A 16 -6.25 20.38 -89.70
N LEU A 17 -6.54 20.83 -88.48
CA LEU A 17 -6.20 20.06 -87.29
C LEU A 17 -6.99 18.76 -87.40
N GLY A 18 -6.28 17.67 -87.72
CA GLY A 18 -6.86 16.34 -87.58
C GLY A 18 -7.34 16.18 -86.14
N ALA A 19 -8.58 15.73 -85.96
CA ALA A 19 -9.00 15.25 -84.66
C ALA A 19 -8.02 14.14 -84.27
N GLN A 20 -7.32 14.30 -83.15
CA GLN A 20 -6.67 13.15 -82.53
C GLN A 20 -7.80 12.20 -82.13
N ASP A 21 -7.76 10.98 -82.65
CA ASP A 21 -8.66 9.93 -82.18
C ASP A 21 -8.58 9.87 -80.65
N PRO A 22 -9.72 9.71 -79.95
CA PRO A 22 -9.69 9.58 -78.50
C PRO A 22 -8.73 8.43 -78.14
N PRO A 23 -7.79 8.64 -77.20
CA PRO A 23 -6.76 7.66 -76.90
C PRO A 23 -7.42 6.32 -76.58
N ALA A 24 -6.90 5.24 -77.17
CA ALA A 24 -7.54 3.94 -77.16
C ALA A 24 -7.93 3.52 -75.71
N PRO A 25 -9.09 2.84 -75.52
CA PRO A 25 -9.52 2.42 -74.19
C PRO A 25 -8.43 1.60 -73.48
N VAL A 26 -7.97 2.06 -72.32
CA VAL A 26 -6.92 1.40 -71.56
C VAL A 26 -7.55 0.32 -70.68
N ASP A 27 -7.18 -0.94 -70.91
CA ASP A 27 -7.71 -2.05 -70.13
C ASP A 27 -6.96 -2.17 -68.80
N PHE A 28 -7.66 -2.05 -67.67
CA PHE A 28 -6.99 -2.10 -66.37
C PHE A 28 -6.24 -3.41 -66.13
N VAL A 29 -6.79 -4.56 -66.53
CA VAL A 29 -6.24 -5.88 -66.21
C VAL A 29 -4.99 -6.18 -67.04
N LYS A 30 -5.01 -5.79 -68.31
CA LYS A 30 -3.95 -6.00 -69.30
C LYS A 30 -2.86 -4.93 -69.25
N ASP A 31 -3.25 -3.66 -69.10
CA ASP A 31 -2.35 -2.51 -69.33
C ASP A 31 -1.88 -1.83 -68.04
N VAL A 32 -2.75 -1.71 -67.02
CA VAL A 32 -2.44 -0.98 -65.77
C VAL A 32 -1.96 -1.90 -64.63
N ARG A 33 -2.67 -3.00 -64.39
CA ARG A 33 -2.41 -3.95 -63.31
C ARG A 33 -0.98 -4.52 -63.32
N PRO A 34 -0.34 -4.83 -64.47
CA PRO A 34 1.05 -5.27 -64.48
C PRO A 34 2.03 -4.18 -63.99
N ILE A 35 1.74 -2.90 -64.25
CA ILE A 35 2.56 -1.77 -63.78
C ILE A 35 2.46 -1.67 -62.25
N PHE A 36 1.24 -1.68 -61.69
CA PHE A 36 1.06 -1.64 -60.24
C PHE A 36 1.61 -2.88 -59.54
N ALA A 37 1.46 -4.07 -60.12
CA ALA A 37 2.02 -5.31 -59.58
C ALA A 37 3.56 -5.27 -59.51
N ARG A 38 4.21 -4.77 -60.57
CA ARG A 38 5.67 -4.68 -60.66
C ARG A 38 6.28 -3.55 -59.82
N ALA A 39 5.62 -2.40 -59.77
CA ALA A 39 6.19 -1.16 -59.25
C ALA A 39 5.60 -0.67 -57.90
N CYS A 40 4.41 -1.15 -57.51
CA CYS A 40 3.66 -0.58 -56.39
C CYS A 40 3.32 -1.58 -55.28
N PHE A 41 2.88 -2.81 -55.60
CA PHE A 41 2.33 -3.75 -54.59
C PHE A 41 3.31 -4.13 -53.48
N SER A 42 4.62 -4.11 -53.72
CA SER A 42 5.66 -4.35 -52.70
C SER A 42 5.75 -3.26 -51.61
N CYS A 43 5.04 -2.14 -51.77
CA CYS A 43 4.91 -1.06 -50.78
C CYS A 43 3.47 -0.57 -50.56
N HIS A 44 2.53 -0.94 -51.44
CA HIS A 44 1.11 -0.58 -51.43
C HIS A 44 0.24 -1.81 -51.76
N GLY A 45 0.48 -2.92 -51.06
CA GLY A 45 -0.17 -4.22 -51.23
C GLY A 45 -0.49 -4.86 -49.87
N PRO A 46 -0.88 -6.15 -49.81
CA PRO A 46 -1.40 -6.76 -48.59
C PRO A 46 -0.36 -6.76 -47.44
N GLU A 47 0.88 -7.16 -47.75
CA GLU A 47 1.99 -7.24 -46.79
C GLU A 47 2.49 -5.87 -46.31
N LYS A 48 2.33 -4.81 -47.13
CA LYS A 48 2.98 -3.53 -46.89
C LYS A 48 2.16 -2.37 -47.45
N GLN A 49 1.82 -1.44 -46.57
CA GLN A 49 0.83 -0.40 -46.80
C GLN A 49 1.43 0.97 -46.43
N LYS A 50 2.32 1.50 -47.27
CA LYS A 50 2.89 2.83 -47.04
C LYS A 50 1.78 3.89 -47.10
N SER A 51 1.83 4.85 -46.18
CA SER A 51 0.81 5.91 -46.05
C SER A 51 -0.63 5.38 -45.91
N ASN A 52 -0.80 4.18 -45.31
CA ASN A 52 -2.05 3.42 -45.21
C ASN A 52 -2.78 3.18 -46.56
N TYR A 53 -2.06 3.23 -47.67
CA TYR A 53 -2.64 3.20 -49.01
C TYR A 53 -2.33 1.90 -49.76
N ARG A 54 -3.34 1.34 -50.42
CA ARG A 54 -3.32 0.07 -51.18
C ARG A 54 -3.61 0.35 -52.66
N LEU A 55 -2.89 -0.32 -53.56
CA LEU A 55 -3.07 -0.22 -55.02
C LEU A 55 -3.50 -1.54 -55.67
N ASP A 56 -3.65 -2.61 -54.87
CA ASP A 56 -4.16 -3.92 -55.29
C ASP A 56 -5.65 -4.11 -55.03
N LEU A 57 -6.29 -3.20 -54.27
CA LEU A 57 -7.72 -3.18 -53.97
C LEU A 57 -8.39 -1.96 -54.61
N LYS A 58 -9.46 -2.17 -55.40
CA LYS A 58 -10.16 -1.10 -56.14
C LYS A 58 -10.71 -0.01 -55.22
N ALA A 59 -11.43 -0.39 -54.16
CA ALA A 59 -12.05 0.57 -53.24
C ALA A 59 -11.00 1.43 -52.53
N ALA A 60 -9.92 0.83 -52.02
CA ALA A 60 -8.84 1.55 -51.36
C ALA A 60 -8.04 2.45 -52.32
N ALA A 61 -7.84 2.03 -53.58
CA ALA A 61 -7.12 2.79 -54.59
C ALA A 61 -7.90 4.01 -55.13
N LEU A 62 -9.24 3.93 -55.15
CA LEU A 62 -10.12 5.04 -55.57
C LEU A 62 -10.64 5.87 -54.38
N GLY A 63 -10.43 5.37 -53.15
CA GLY A 63 -10.71 6.03 -51.88
C GLY A 63 -9.61 6.99 -51.43
N GLU A 64 -9.68 7.40 -50.16
CA GLU A 64 -8.78 8.42 -49.60
C GLU A 64 -7.61 7.77 -48.86
N GLY A 65 -6.40 8.26 -49.12
CA GLY A 65 -5.19 7.87 -48.37
C GLY A 65 -4.77 8.95 -47.39
N ALA A 66 -3.71 8.69 -46.61
CA ALA A 66 -3.20 9.62 -45.59
C ALA A 66 -2.64 10.96 -46.14
N ILE A 67 -2.68 11.19 -47.46
CA ILE A 67 -2.29 12.44 -48.13
C ILE A 67 -3.39 12.86 -49.13
N GLY A 68 -4.66 12.60 -48.79
CA GLY A 68 -5.81 12.77 -49.65
C GLY A 68 -5.99 11.65 -50.68
N ARG A 69 -6.93 11.85 -51.61
CA ARG A 69 -7.33 10.88 -52.65
C ARG A 69 -6.30 10.78 -53.79
N PRO A 70 -5.54 9.68 -53.96
CA PRO A 70 -4.41 9.67 -54.90
C PRO A 70 -4.80 9.47 -56.37
N ILE A 71 -5.97 8.88 -56.63
CA ILE A 71 -6.55 8.71 -57.97
C ILE A 71 -7.88 9.48 -58.01
N VAL A 72 -7.98 10.45 -58.92
CA VAL A 72 -9.20 11.24 -59.13
C VAL A 72 -9.75 10.95 -60.54
N PRO A 73 -10.78 10.09 -60.67
CA PRO A 73 -11.34 9.72 -61.97
C PRO A 73 -11.71 10.92 -62.85
N ARG A 74 -11.35 10.84 -64.13
CA ARG A 74 -11.50 11.89 -65.16
C ARG A 74 -10.70 13.18 -64.89
N LYS A 75 -9.74 13.14 -63.97
CA LYS A 75 -8.89 14.27 -63.55
C LYS A 75 -7.45 13.82 -63.33
N GLY A 76 -6.79 13.33 -64.39
CA GLY A 76 -5.40 12.90 -64.34
C GLY A 76 -4.42 14.03 -63.98
N ALA A 77 -4.73 15.27 -64.38
CA ALA A 77 -3.98 16.46 -63.97
C ALA A 77 -4.06 16.74 -62.45
N ASP A 78 -5.21 16.51 -61.82
CA ASP A 78 -5.43 16.74 -60.39
C ASP A 78 -4.99 15.54 -59.52
N SER A 79 -4.69 14.39 -60.12
CA SER A 79 -4.47 13.12 -59.42
C SER A 79 -3.04 13.00 -58.84
N PRO A 80 -2.87 12.98 -57.50
CA PRO A 80 -1.54 12.94 -56.88
C PRO A 80 -0.66 11.77 -57.33
N LEU A 81 -1.23 10.58 -57.59
CA LEU A 81 -0.50 9.42 -58.08
C LEU A 81 0.34 9.74 -59.32
N LEU A 82 -0.23 10.49 -60.27
CA LEU A 82 0.42 10.82 -61.54
C LEU A 82 1.55 11.83 -61.37
N ARG A 83 1.41 12.78 -60.43
CA ARG A 83 2.51 13.67 -60.00
C ARG A 83 3.67 12.88 -59.40
N TYR A 84 3.37 11.87 -58.58
CA TYR A 84 4.37 11.05 -57.90
C TYR A 84 5.11 10.09 -58.84
N VAL A 85 4.42 9.41 -59.77
CA VAL A 85 5.09 8.49 -60.72
C VAL A 85 5.83 9.22 -61.86
N ALA A 86 5.39 10.42 -62.23
CA ALA A 86 6.16 11.31 -63.11
C ALA A 86 7.42 11.88 -62.43
N GLY A 87 7.49 11.83 -61.09
CA GLY A 87 8.58 12.41 -60.32
C GLY A 87 8.66 13.95 -60.40
N SER A 88 7.51 14.60 -60.62
CA SER A 88 7.39 16.07 -60.58
C SER A 88 7.44 16.62 -59.16
N ASP A 89 7.28 15.74 -58.18
CA ASP A 89 7.50 15.98 -56.75
C ASP A 89 8.79 15.21 -56.35
N PRO A 90 9.86 15.89 -55.90
CA PRO A 90 11.15 15.24 -55.64
C PRO A 90 11.14 14.40 -54.37
N ASP A 91 10.35 14.79 -53.36
CA ASP A 91 10.29 14.17 -52.04
C ASP A 91 9.31 13.00 -52.00
N LEU A 92 8.21 13.09 -52.77
CA LEU A 92 7.16 12.06 -52.85
C LEU A 92 7.23 11.19 -54.12
N ARG A 93 8.36 11.19 -54.85
CA ARG A 93 8.56 10.38 -56.06
C ARG A 93 8.31 8.88 -55.84
N MET A 94 7.52 8.27 -56.71
CA MET A 94 7.25 6.83 -56.74
C MET A 94 7.77 6.17 -58.03
N PRO A 95 8.39 4.97 -57.97
CA PRO A 95 8.85 4.28 -56.78
C PRO A 95 9.99 5.07 -56.07
N PRO A 96 10.07 5.00 -54.72
CA PRO A 96 11.09 5.73 -53.98
C PRO A 96 12.47 5.06 -54.10
N LYS A 97 12.49 3.74 -54.30
CA LYS A 97 13.66 2.90 -54.60
C LYS A 97 13.31 1.99 -55.77
N GLY A 98 14.27 1.75 -56.67
CA GLY A 98 14.06 0.98 -57.91
C GLY A 98 14.05 1.88 -59.16
N PRO A 99 13.83 1.30 -60.35
CA PRO A 99 13.70 2.06 -61.59
C PRO A 99 12.43 2.92 -61.59
N ARG A 100 12.46 4.03 -62.34
CA ARG A 100 11.25 4.81 -62.64
C ARG A 100 10.33 4.01 -63.57
N LEU A 101 9.05 4.38 -63.60
CA LEU A 101 8.20 4.04 -64.75
C LEU A 101 8.74 4.78 -65.99
N SER A 102 8.57 4.16 -67.15
CA SER A 102 8.84 4.82 -68.44
C SER A 102 7.77 5.88 -68.75
N ASP A 103 8.09 6.86 -69.59
CA ASP A 103 7.13 7.91 -69.99
C ASP A 103 5.88 7.31 -70.67
N ALA A 104 6.02 6.17 -71.37
CA ALA A 104 4.92 5.41 -71.93
C ALA A 104 3.99 4.83 -70.84
N GLU A 105 4.55 4.26 -69.76
CA GLU A 105 3.77 3.74 -68.63
C GLU A 105 3.12 4.87 -67.82
N VAL A 106 3.79 6.01 -67.62
CA VAL A 106 3.19 7.20 -67.00
C VAL A 106 2.07 7.77 -67.88
N GLY A 107 2.24 7.77 -69.20
CA GLY A 107 1.20 8.15 -70.16
C GLY A 107 0.00 7.20 -70.15
N LEU A 108 0.23 5.90 -70.03
CA LEU A 108 -0.80 4.85 -69.96
C LEU A 108 -1.63 4.96 -68.67
N LEU A 109 -0.96 5.19 -67.53
CA LEU A 109 -1.64 5.50 -66.26
C LEU A 109 -2.45 6.80 -66.35
N ARG A 110 -1.92 7.84 -67.01
CA ARG A 110 -2.64 9.11 -67.20
C ARG A 110 -3.90 8.90 -68.04
N ALA A 111 -3.78 8.28 -69.21
CA ALA A 111 -4.90 7.98 -70.10
C ALA A 111 -5.98 7.15 -69.39
N TRP A 112 -5.61 6.14 -68.60
CA TRP A 112 -6.56 5.36 -67.79
C TRP A 112 -7.32 6.22 -66.76
N VAL A 113 -6.63 7.10 -66.02
CA VAL A 113 -7.29 7.98 -65.04
C VAL A 113 -8.20 9.00 -65.74
N ASP A 114 -7.76 9.61 -66.85
CA ASP A 114 -8.55 10.57 -67.63
C ASP A 114 -9.77 9.91 -68.30
N GLN A 115 -9.69 8.65 -68.71
CA GLN A 115 -10.82 7.83 -69.16
C GLN A 115 -11.79 7.45 -68.01
N GLY A 116 -11.45 7.76 -66.75
CA GLY A 116 -12.31 7.55 -65.58
C GLY A 116 -11.84 6.47 -64.61
N ALA A 117 -10.58 6.03 -64.70
CA ALA A 117 -9.98 5.00 -63.85
C ALA A 117 -10.80 3.69 -63.80
N VAL A 118 -11.35 3.28 -64.95
CA VAL A 118 -12.25 2.11 -65.06
C VAL A 118 -11.52 0.84 -64.63
N TRP A 119 -12.07 0.16 -63.62
CA TRP A 119 -11.46 -1.00 -62.97
C TRP A 119 -12.55 -2.08 -62.81
N PRO A 120 -12.45 -3.24 -63.48
CA PRO A 120 -13.47 -4.28 -63.43
C PRO A 120 -13.46 -5.00 -62.07
N ASP A 121 -14.64 -5.41 -61.58
CA ASP A 121 -14.79 -5.93 -60.21
C ASP A 121 -14.15 -7.31 -60.03
N GLU A 122 -14.04 -8.10 -61.10
CA GLU A 122 -13.27 -9.35 -61.17
C GLU A 122 -11.76 -9.14 -60.93
N ALA A 123 -11.28 -7.90 -61.10
CA ALA A 123 -9.91 -7.48 -60.82
C ALA A 123 -9.80 -6.53 -59.61
N ALA A 124 -10.88 -6.28 -58.86
CA ALA A 124 -10.89 -5.38 -57.70
C ALA A 124 -10.09 -5.88 -56.49
N GLY A 125 -9.62 -7.14 -56.53
CA GLY A 125 -9.19 -7.89 -55.36
C GLY A 125 -10.39 -8.35 -54.52
N PRO A 126 -10.17 -9.21 -53.51
CA PRO A 126 -11.24 -9.59 -52.59
C PRO A 126 -11.51 -8.44 -51.61
N ASP A 127 -12.23 -7.43 -52.09
CA ASP A 127 -12.80 -6.35 -51.27
C ASP A 127 -13.94 -6.89 -50.41
N ARG A 128 -13.57 -7.67 -49.39
CA ARG A 128 -14.47 -7.98 -48.28
C ARG A 128 -14.41 -6.79 -47.33
N PRO A 129 -15.53 -6.11 -47.05
CA PRO A 129 -15.61 -5.17 -45.94
C PRO A 129 -15.07 -5.85 -44.68
N ALA A 130 -14.31 -5.16 -43.83
CA ALA A 130 -13.70 -5.82 -42.69
C ALA A 130 -14.76 -6.31 -41.67
N GLU A 131 -15.95 -5.72 -41.68
CA GLU A 131 -17.18 -6.17 -41.00
C GLU A 131 -17.66 -7.54 -41.49
N ALA A 132 -17.37 -7.91 -42.74
CA ALA A 132 -17.68 -9.23 -43.32
C ALA A 132 -16.66 -10.32 -42.92
N HIS A 133 -15.65 -10.00 -42.10
CA HIS A 133 -14.84 -11.02 -41.44
C HIS A 133 -15.67 -11.70 -40.33
N TRP A 134 -15.51 -13.02 -40.19
CA TRP A 134 -16.40 -13.87 -39.37
C TRP A 134 -16.47 -13.47 -37.89
N SER A 135 -15.43 -12.80 -37.36
CA SER A 135 -15.37 -12.33 -35.97
C SER A 135 -16.28 -11.14 -35.66
N PHE A 136 -16.71 -10.39 -36.69
CA PHE A 136 -17.63 -9.25 -36.55
C PHE A 136 -19.07 -9.60 -36.96
N GLN A 137 -19.32 -10.86 -37.33
CA GLN A 137 -20.66 -11.37 -37.63
C GLN A 137 -21.35 -11.88 -36.35
N PRO A 138 -22.67 -11.73 -36.20
CA PRO A 138 -23.40 -12.24 -35.04
C PRO A 138 -23.22 -13.75 -34.83
N ILE A 139 -22.86 -14.16 -33.60
CA ILE A 139 -22.63 -15.56 -33.25
C ILE A 139 -23.95 -16.34 -33.26
N VAL A 140 -24.15 -17.14 -34.31
CA VAL A 140 -25.23 -18.14 -34.36
C VAL A 140 -24.80 -19.37 -33.58
N ARG A 141 -25.53 -19.73 -32.51
CA ARG A 141 -25.28 -20.99 -31.80
C ARG A 141 -25.63 -22.19 -32.70
N PRO A 142 -24.80 -23.23 -32.76
CA PRO A 142 -25.16 -24.47 -33.43
C PRO A 142 -26.33 -25.16 -32.71
N GLY A 143 -26.96 -26.12 -33.40
CA GLY A 143 -28.03 -26.94 -32.81
C GLY A 143 -27.56 -27.74 -31.61
N SER A 144 -28.49 -28.05 -30.69
CA SER A 144 -28.22 -28.84 -29.49
C SER A 144 -27.68 -30.23 -29.84
N GLY A 145 -26.52 -30.59 -29.27
CA GLY A 145 -25.94 -31.93 -29.37
C GLY A 145 -24.60 -32.03 -30.10
N SER A 146 -24.10 -30.95 -30.71
CA SER A 146 -22.74 -30.92 -31.28
C SER A 146 -21.72 -30.38 -30.27
N THR A 147 -20.73 -31.19 -29.93
CA THR A 147 -19.55 -30.78 -29.14
C THR A 147 -18.48 -30.12 -30.03
N ILE A 148 -17.45 -29.54 -29.41
CA ILE A 148 -16.25 -29.10 -30.16
C ILE A 148 -15.49 -30.29 -30.77
N ASP A 149 -15.54 -31.45 -30.12
CA ASP A 149 -14.95 -32.69 -30.61
C ASP A 149 -15.68 -33.24 -31.84
N ASP A 150 -17.00 -33.15 -31.91
CA ASP A 150 -17.74 -33.51 -33.13
C ASP A 150 -17.29 -32.66 -34.34
N PHE A 151 -17.01 -31.38 -34.12
CA PHE A 151 -16.51 -30.47 -35.16
C PHE A 151 -15.08 -30.83 -35.61
N LEU A 152 -14.18 -31.10 -34.65
CA LEU A 152 -12.82 -31.55 -34.94
C LEU A 152 -12.81 -32.92 -35.64
N LEU A 153 -13.59 -33.87 -35.15
CA LEU A 153 -13.68 -35.22 -35.68
C LEU A 153 -14.34 -35.27 -37.07
N ALA A 154 -15.30 -34.38 -37.36
CA ALA A 154 -15.84 -34.21 -38.71
C ALA A 154 -14.76 -33.73 -39.70
N ARG A 155 -13.87 -32.82 -39.27
CA ARG A 155 -12.72 -32.39 -40.08
C ARG A 155 -11.69 -33.51 -40.24
N LEU A 156 -11.31 -34.21 -39.16
CA LEU A 156 -10.35 -35.32 -39.19
C LEU A 156 -10.81 -36.45 -40.12
N ARG A 157 -12.05 -36.92 -39.97
CA ARG A 157 -12.63 -37.98 -40.82
C ARG A 157 -12.60 -37.64 -42.30
N LYS A 158 -12.82 -36.36 -42.67
CA LYS A 158 -12.76 -35.90 -44.06
C LYS A 158 -11.35 -36.00 -44.67
N GLU A 159 -10.31 -35.83 -43.86
CA GLU A 159 -8.91 -35.96 -44.28
C GLU A 159 -8.37 -37.41 -44.10
N GLY A 160 -9.23 -38.38 -43.77
CA GLY A 160 -8.84 -39.77 -43.52
C GLY A 160 -8.15 -40.01 -42.16
N LEU A 161 -8.28 -39.06 -41.23
CA LEU A 161 -7.65 -39.08 -39.91
C LEU A 161 -8.66 -39.38 -38.78
N GLY A 162 -8.12 -39.72 -37.61
CA GLY A 162 -8.84 -39.78 -36.35
C GLY A 162 -8.03 -39.14 -35.23
N TYR A 163 -8.51 -39.23 -34.00
CA TYR A 163 -7.72 -38.85 -32.83
C TYR A 163 -6.49 -39.76 -32.65
N ALA A 164 -5.45 -39.22 -32.01
CA ALA A 164 -4.35 -40.03 -31.51
C ALA A 164 -4.87 -41.00 -30.42
N PRO A 165 -4.23 -42.18 -30.22
CA PRO A 165 -4.56 -43.03 -29.09
C PRO A 165 -4.36 -42.30 -27.76
N GLU A 166 -5.19 -42.63 -26.78
CA GLU A 166 -5.10 -42.07 -25.43
C GLU A 166 -3.73 -42.36 -24.82
N ALA A 167 -3.22 -41.41 -24.02
CA ALA A 167 -1.96 -41.60 -23.32
C ALA A 167 -2.12 -42.56 -22.14
N ASP A 168 -1.03 -43.17 -21.69
CA ASP A 168 -1.05 -43.99 -20.49
C ASP A 168 -1.42 -43.16 -19.24
N ARG A 169 -1.98 -43.81 -18.21
CA ARG A 169 -2.47 -43.16 -16.99
C ARG A 169 -1.41 -42.29 -16.29
N ARG A 170 -0.14 -42.69 -16.31
CA ARG A 170 0.97 -41.93 -15.73
C ARG A 170 1.24 -40.64 -16.48
N THR A 171 1.21 -40.70 -17.82
CA THR A 171 1.31 -39.54 -18.70
C THR A 171 0.10 -38.61 -18.55
N LEU A 172 -1.12 -39.15 -18.46
CA LEU A 172 -2.35 -38.37 -18.29
C LEU A 172 -2.34 -37.53 -17.01
N ILE A 173 -2.15 -38.13 -15.83
CA ILE A 173 -2.13 -37.38 -14.56
C ILE A 173 -0.98 -36.37 -14.53
N ARG A 174 0.18 -36.70 -15.12
CA ARG A 174 1.32 -35.79 -15.21
C ARG A 174 0.99 -34.55 -16.05
N ARG A 175 0.39 -34.71 -17.24
CA ARG A 175 -0.03 -33.58 -18.08
C ARG A 175 -1.06 -32.72 -17.34
N LEU A 176 -2.16 -33.34 -16.92
CA LEU A 176 -3.29 -32.67 -16.27
C LEU A 176 -2.85 -31.85 -15.04
N SER A 177 -1.92 -32.35 -14.23
CA SER A 177 -1.42 -31.61 -13.05
C SER A 177 -0.61 -30.37 -13.42
N PHE A 178 0.19 -30.40 -14.50
CA PHE A 178 0.92 -29.23 -14.98
C PHE A 178 0.00 -28.22 -15.67
N ASP A 179 -0.99 -28.69 -16.41
CA ASP A 179 -1.91 -27.84 -17.17
C ASP A 179 -2.91 -27.15 -16.23
N VAL A 180 -3.57 -27.91 -15.34
CA VAL A 180 -4.61 -27.42 -14.42
C VAL A 180 -4.01 -26.76 -13.16
N CYS A 181 -3.01 -27.37 -12.53
CA CYS A 181 -2.47 -26.94 -11.23
C CYS A 181 -1.04 -26.36 -11.28
N GLY A 182 -0.37 -26.35 -12.46
CA GLY A 182 0.99 -25.82 -12.62
C GLY A 182 2.12 -26.64 -11.99
N LEU A 183 1.82 -27.80 -11.39
CA LEU A 183 2.75 -28.58 -10.55
C LEU A 183 2.73 -30.07 -10.91
N PRO A 184 3.81 -30.83 -10.67
CA PRO A 184 3.79 -32.28 -10.84
C PRO A 184 2.87 -32.95 -9.79
N PRO A 185 2.23 -34.09 -10.11
CA PRO A 185 1.51 -34.88 -9.13
C PRO A 185 2.48 -35.54 -8.14
N SER A 186 2.01 -35.85 -6.93
CA SER A 186 2.79 -36.64 -5.98
C SER A 186 2.88 -38.12 -6.42
N PRO A 187 3.92 -38.88 -6.00
CA PRO A 187 4.03 -40.31 -6.34
C PRO A 187 2.81 -41.13 -5.90
N GLU A 188 2.18 -40.75 -4.78
CA GLU A 188 1.01 -41.41 -4.21
C GLU A 188 -0.24 -41.15 -5.06
N ALA A 189 -0.45 -39.90 -5.51
CA ALA A 189 -1.56 -39.56 -6.41
C ALA A 189 -1.42 -40.24 -7.79
N VAL A 190 -0.18 -40.42 -8.27
CA VAL A 190 0.09 -41.21 -9.48
C VAL A 190 -0.28 -42.68 -9.27
N ALA A 191 0.15 -43.29 -8.16
CA ALA A 191 -0.17 -44.69 -7.86
C ALA A 191 -1.68 -44.93 -7.63
N GLU A 192 -2.38 -43.99 -6.98
CA GLU A 192 -3.84 -44.00 -6.84
C GLU A 192 -4.54 -44.02 -8.21
N PHE A 193 -4.15 -43.11 -9.12
CA PHE A 193 -4.75 -43.02 -10.44
C PHE A 193 -4.35 -44.17 -11.39
N GLU A 194 -3.11 -44.67 -11.30
CA GLU A 194 -2.68 -45.88 -12.03
C GLU A 194 -3.53 -47.11 -11.61
N ALA A 195 -4.01 -47.17 -10.36
CA ALA A 195 -4.83 -48.26 -9.82
C ALA A 195 -6.37 -48.06 -9.93
N ASP A 196 -6.86 -46.86 -10.28
CA ASP A 196 -8.30 -46.55 -10.25
C ASP A 196 -9.05 -47.13 -11.47
N VAL A 197 -9.33 -48.44 -11.46
CA VAL A 197 -9.94 -49.19 -12.60
C VAL A 197 -11.40 -48.84 -12.92
N ARG A 198 -11.97 -47.77 -12.35
CA ARG A 198 -13.30 -47.28 -12.69
C ARG A 198 -13.35 -46.71 -14.13
N PRO A 199 -14.53 -46.74 -14.80
CA PRO A 199 -14.71 -46.15 -16.12
C PRO A 199 -14.71 -44.61 -16.09
N ASP A 200 -15.03 -43.98 -14.95
CA ASP A 200 -15.09 -42.52 -14.73
C ASP A 200 -13.82 -41.99 -14.01
N ALA A 201 -12.73 -42.76 -14.03
CA ALA A 201 -11.54 -42.45 -13.23
C ALA A 201 -10.84 -41.15 -13.65
N TYR A 202 -10.88 -40.81 -14.95
CA TYR A 202 -10.22 -39.63 -15.49
C TYR A 202 -11.05 -38.36 -15.25
N GLU A 203 -12.36 -38.43 -15.49
CA GLU A 203 -13.34 -37.37 -15.23
C GLU A 203 -13.27 -36.97 -13.76
N ARG A 204 -13.35 -37.95 -12.85
CA ARG A 204 -13.18 -37.71 -11.42
C ARG A 204 -11.81 -37.17 -11.04
N LEU A 205 -10.75 -37.43 -11.83
CA LEU A 205 -9.42 -36.84 -11.60
C LEU A 205 -9.42 -35.36 -12.01
N VAL A 206 -10.06 -35.02 -13.14
CA VAL A 206 -10.29 -33.64 -13.57
C VAL A 206 -11.09 -32.88 -12.51
N ASP A 207 -12.21 -33.43 -12.03
CA ASP A 207 -13.01 -32.83 -10.95
C ASP A 207 -12.17 -32.52 -9.69
N ARG A 208 -11.33 -33.48 -9.26
CA ARG A 208 -10.44 -33.31 -8.10
C ARG A 208 -9.37 -32.24 -8.31
N MET A 209 -8.96 -31.97 -9.55
CA MET A 209 -7.99 -30.91 -9.86
C MET A 209 -8.66 -29.55 -10.04
N LEU A 210 -9.83 -29.46 -10.68
CA LEU A 210 -10.60 -28.21 -10.80
C LEU A 210 -11.09 -27.70 -9.43
N ALA A 211 -11.50 -28.61 -8.54
CA ALA A 211 -11.87 -28.28 -7.16
C ALA A 211 -10.66 -27.97 -6.23
N SER A 212 -9.43 -27.99 -6.75
CA SER A 212 -8.23 -27.64 -5.99
C SER A 212 -7.99 -26.13 -6.04
N PRO A 213 -7.74 -25.42 -4.92
CA PRO A 213 -7.40 -23.99 -4.94
C PRO A 213 -6.21 -23.62 -5.86
N ARG A 214 -5.35 -24.60 -6.18
CA ARG A 214 -4.25 -24.48 -7.13
C ARG A 214 -4.69 -24.23 -8.57
N PHE A 215 -5.92 -24.59 -8.94
CA PHE A 215 -6.51 -24.27 -10.25
C PHE A 215 -6.60 -22.75 -10.43
N GLY A 216 -7.24 -22.05 -9.48
CA GLY A 216 -7.33 -20.60 -9.49
C GLY A 216 -5.97 -19.91 -9.38
N GLU A 217 -5.04 -20.41 -8.56
CA GLU A 217 -3.66 -19.88 -8.52
C GLU A 217 -2.96 -19.99 -9.89
N ARG A 218 -3.09 -21.14 -10.56
CA ARG A 218 -2.49 -21.40 -11.87
C ARG A 218 -3.11 -20.53 -12.95
N TRP A 219 -4.44 -20.47 -13.02
CA TRP A 219 -5.16 -19.77 -14.10
C TRP A 219 -5.22 -18.26 -13.91
N ALA A 220 -5.33 -17.76 -12.68
CA ALA A 220 -5.22 -16.33 -12.39
C ALA A 220 -3.90 -15.75 -12.90
N ARG A 221 -2.79 -16.50 -12.79
CA ARG A 221 -1.49 -16.08 -13.33
C ARG A 221 -1.55 -15.73 -14.82
N HIS A 222 -2.29 -16.49 -15.64
CA HIS A 222 -2.48 -16.19 -17.06
C HIS A 222 -3.34 -14.93 -17.30
N TRP A 223 -4.37 -14.71 -16.46
CA TRP A 223 -5.16 -13.47 -16.52
C TRP A 223 -4.34 -12.24 -16.10
N LEU A 224 -3.51 -12.38 -15.06
CA LEU A 224 -2.66 -11.32 -14.54
C LEU A 224 -1.55 -10.94 -15.53
N ASP A 225 -1.01 -11.90 -16.29
CA ASP A 225 -0.15 -11.63 -17.45
C ASP A 225 -0.89 -10.75 -18.50
N VAL A 226 -2.14 -11.09 -18.86
CA VAL A 226 -2.94 -10.39 -19.89
C VAL A 226 -3.26 -8.95 -19.52
N VAL A 227 -3.64 -8.68 -18.27
CA VAL A 227 -3.88 -7.30 -17.79
C VAL A 227 -2.59 -6.53 -17.49
N ARG A 228 -1.44 -7.23 -17.50
CA ARG A 228 -0.08 -6.74 -17.19
C ARG A 228 0.04 -6.27 -15.74
N PHE A 229 -0.59 -7.02 -14.83
CA PHE A 229 -0.57 -6.75 -13.40
C PHE A 229 0.83 -6.92 -12.81
N ALA A 230 1.23 -5.99 -11.96
CA ALA A 230 2.42 -6.12 -11.12
C ALA A 230 2.17 -5.57 -9.71
N GLU A 231 2.84 -6.17 -8.72
CA GLU A 231 2.96 -5.63 -7.35
C GLU A 231 3.97 -4.46 -7.29
N SER A 232 4.21 -3.80 -8.42
CA SER A 232 4.99 -2.57 -8.57
C SER A 232 4.39 -1.68 -9.68
N HIS A 233 4.83 -0.43 -9.78
CA HIS A 233 4.29 0.53 -10.74
C HIS A 233 4.74 0.31 -12.21
N GLY A 234 5.74 -0.54 -12.46
CA GLY A 234 6.12 -0.99 -13.82
C GLY A 234 6.73 0.07 -14.75
N PHE A 235 6.80 1.34 -14.31
CA PHE A 235 7.32 2.49 -15.06
C PHE A 235 8.65 3.01 -14.45
N GLU A 236 9.15 4.18 -14.88
CA GLU A 236 10.47 4.74 -14.55
C GLU A 236 10.92 4.55 -13.09
N MET A 237 10.08 4.92 -12.11
CA MET A 237 10.42 4.84 -10.67
C MET A 237 10.14 3.46 -10.03
N ASN A 238 9.42 2.57 -10.74
CA ASN A 238 9.05 1.18 -10.40
C ASN A 238 8.87 0.84 -8.91
N GLN A 239 8.16 1.68 -8.15
CA GLN A 239 7.95 1.49 -6.71
C GLN A 239 7.03 0.27 -6.43
N THR A 240 7.13 -0.34 -5.24
CA THR A 240 6.28 -1.48 -4.83
C THR A 240 4.87 -1.03 -4.45
N ARG A 241 3.85 -1.71 -4.98
CA ARG A 241 2.43 -1.51 -4.64
C ARG A 241 2.00 -2.47 -3.53
N LEU A 242 2.16 -2.04 -2.27
CA LEU A 242 1.88 -2.87 -1.08
C LEU A 242 0.40 -3.29 -0.94
N ASN A 243 -0.50 -2.67 -1.71
CA ASN A 243 -1.94 -2.89 -1.75
C ASN A 243 -2.45 -3.52 -3.05
N ALA A 244 -1.58 -4.04 -3.92
CA ALA A 244 -1.97 -4.65 -5.20
C ALA A 244 -2.53 -6.10 -5.05
N TRP A 245 -2.12 -6.81 -4.00
CA TRP A 245 -2.49 -8.21 -3.76
C TRP A 245 -4.01 -8.54 -3.69
N PRO A 246 -4.93 -7.65 -3.25
CA PRO A 246 -6.35 -7.98 -3.19
C PRO A 246 -6.99 -8.18 -4.57
N TYR A 247 -6.47 -7.55 -5.62
CA TYR A 247 -6.90 -7.81 -7.01
C TYR A 247 -6.42 -9.18 -7.49
N ARG A 248 -5.15 -9.54 -7.24
CA ARG A 248 -4.61 -10.88 -7.51
C ARG A 248 -5.47 -11.96 -6.84
N ASP A 249 -5.77 -11.79 -5.56
CA ASP A 249 -6.50 -12.77 -4.77
C ASP A 249 -7.99 -12.83 -5.18
N TYR A 250 -8.59 -11.70 -5.56
CA TYR A 250 -9.90 -11.65 -6.20
C TYR A 250 -9.95 -12.46 -7.51
N VAL A 251 -8.92 -12.36 -8.37
CA VAL A 251 -8.87 -13.14 -9.62
C VAL A 251 -8.71 -14.64 -9.32
N ILE A 252 -7.85 -15.01 -8.36
CA ILE A 252 -7.70 -16.41 -7.89
C ILE A 252 -9.03 -16.97 -7.38
N GLN A 253 -9.78 -16.17 -6.60
CA GLN A 253 -11.09 -16.54 -6.10
C GLN A 253 -12.11 -16.69 -7.25
N ALA A 254 -12.15 -15.76 -8.22
CA ALA A 254 -13.10 -15.81 -9.34
C ALA A 254 -12.93 -17.07 -10.21
N PHE A 255 -11.69 -17.56 -10.41
CA PHE A 255 -11.45 -18.85 -11.09
C PHE A 255 -11.86 -20.05 -10.21
N ASN A 256 -11.52 -20.05 -8.91
CA ASN A 256 -11.87 -21.15 -8.00
C ASN A 256 -13.38 -21.24 -7.70
N GLU A 257 -14.15 -20.18 -7.92
CA GLU A 257 -15.61 -20.13 -7.77
C GLU A 257 -16.38 -20.44 -9.07
N ASP A 258 -15.69 -20.75 -10.17
CA ASP A 258 -16.26 -20.84 -11.54
C ASP A 258 -17.18 -19.65 -11.88
N ARG A 259 -16.68 -18.43 -11.63
CA ARG A 259 -17.52 -17.24 -11.73
C ARG A 259 -17.97 -17.01 -13.18
N PRO A 260 -19.29 -16.84 -13.44
CA PRO A 260 -19.80 -16.61 -14.79
C PRO A 260 -19.06 -15.48 -15.50
N PHE A 261 -18.58 -15.74 -16.72
CA PHE A 261 -17.68 -14.83 -17.42
C PHE A 261 -18.29 -13.43 -17.62
N ASP A 262 -19.59 -13.33 -17.91
CA ASP A 262 -20.26 -12.04 -18.05
C ASP A 262 -20.30 -11.25 -16.73
N ARG A 263 -20.42 -11.93 -15.59
CA ARG A 263 -20.29 -11.32 -14.26
C ARG A 263 -18.84 -10.88 -14.02
N PHE A 264 -17.86 -11.72 -14.31
CA PHE A 264 -16.44 -11.38 -14.17
C PHE A 264 -16.08 -10.14 -14.98
N VAL A 265 -16.44 -10.07 -16.27
CA VAL A 265 -16.21 -8.87 -17.13
C VAL A 265 -16.85 -7.61 -16.53
N ARG A 266 -18.09 -7.68 -16.04
CA ARG A 266 -18.76 -6.54 -15.40
C ARG A 266 -18.06 -6.08 -14.12
N GLU A 267 -17.62 -7.02 -13.29
CA GLU A 267 -16.89 -6.72 -12.05
C GLU A 267 -15.51 -6.09 -12.36
N GLN A 268 -14.79 -6.55 -13.39
CA GLN A 268 -13.53 -5.91 -13.81
C GLN A 268 -13.71 -4.45 -14.25
N LEU A 269 -14.81 -4.13 -14.94
CA LEU A 269 -15.04 -2.82 -15.55
C LEU A 269 -15.83 -1.83 -14.66
N ALA A 270 -16.64 -2.33 -13.73
CA ALA A 270 -17.56 -1.53 -12.91
C ALA A 270 -17.79 -2.14 -11.50
N GLY A 271 -16.81 -2.87 -10.97
CA GLY A 271 -16.91 -3.59 -9.70
C GLY A 271 -17.30 -2.72 -8.51
N ASP A 272 -16.90 -1.45 -8.47
CA ASP A 272 -17.26 -0.49 -7.42
C ASP A 272 -18.75 -0.09 -7.43
N LEU A 273 -19.43 -0.20 -8.58
CA LEU A 273 -20.88 -0.08 -8.71
C LEU A 273 -21.62 -1.39 -8.38
N LEU A 274 -20.89 -2.51 -8.28
CA LEU A 274 -21.43 -3.87 -8.11
C LEU A 274 -21.10 -4.50 -6.75
N GLY A 275 -20.40 -3.77 -5.87
CA GLY A 275 -19.95 -4.27 -4.56
C GLY A 275 -18.72 -5.20 -4.62
N ALA A 276 -18.00 -5.18 -5.75
CA ALA A 276 -16.78 -5.92 -6.03
C ALA A 276 -15.58 -4.96 -6.21
N ASP A 277 -15.40 -4.00 -5.29
CA ASP A 277 -14.36 -2.96 -5.30
C ASP A 277 -12.93 -3.45 -5.65
N THR A 278 -12.57 -4.69 -5.27
CA THR A 278 -11.24 -5.26 -5.58
C THR A 278 -11.06 -5.53 -7.07
N ALA A 279 -12.13 -5.78 -7.82
CA ALA A 279 -12.12 -6.12 -9.23
C ALA A 279 -11.71 -4.95 -10.14
N THR A 280 -12.05 -3.70 -9.76
CA THR A 280 -11.67 -2.51 -10.54
C THR A 280 -10.16 -2.27 -10.57
N GLY A 281 -9.38 -3.05 -9.81
CA GLY A 281 -7.94 -3.21 -9.99
C GLY A 281 -7.52 -3.61 -11.42
N PHE A 282 -8.43 -4.15 -12.23
CA PHE A 282 -8.24 -4.34 -13.68
C PHE A 282 -7.85 -3.03 -14.39
N LEU A 283 -8.47 -1.90 -14.03
CA LEU A 283 -8.31 -0.62 -14.72
C LEU A 283 -7.02 0.13 -14.34
N VAL A 284 -6.44 -0.18 -13.18
CA VAL A 284 -5.30 0.56 -12.57
C VAL A 284 -4.12 -0.34 -12.17
N GLY A 285 -4.22 -1.65 -12.41
CA GLY A 285 -3.20 -2.65 -12.07
C GLY A 285 -2.05 -2.73 -13.07
N GLY A 286 -2.20 -2.14 -14.26
CA GLY A 286 -1.14 -2.02 -15.27
C GLY A 286 -0.02 -1.05 -14.88
N PRO A 287 0.92 -0.74 -15.79
CA PRO A 287 1.98 0.25 -15.54
C PRO A 287 1.41 1.65 -15.25
N MET A 288 2.07 2.40 -14.36
CA MET A 288 1.64 3.74 -13.96
C MET A 288 2.82 4.70 -13.86
N ASP A 289 2.75 5.82 -14.60
CA ASP A 289 3.67 6.94 -14.43
C ASP A 289 3.30 7.77 -13.19
N GLN A 290 4.15 7.70 -12.16
CA GLN A 290 4.03 8.45 -10.91
C GLN A 290 4.65 9.87 -11.00
N VAL A 291 5.49 10.15 -12.01
CA VAL A 291 6.31 11.37 -12.08
C VAL A 291 5.55 12.49 -12.79
N LYS A 292 4.55 13.07 -12.11
CA LYS A 292 3.70 14.11 -12.70
C LYS A 292 4.49 15.40 -12.93
N SER A 293 4.52 15.85 -14.19
CA SER A 293 5.16 17.12 -14.58
C SER A 293 4.29 18.32 -14.21
N PRO A 294 4.87 19.48 -13.81
CA PRO A 294 4.15 20.73 -13.64
C PRO A 294 3.80 21.43 -14.96
N ASP A 295 4.32 20.95 -16.10
CA ASP A 295 3.91 21.42 -17.43
C ASP A 295 2.54 20.80 -17.79
N PRO A 296 1.48 21.60 -17.99
CA PRO A 296 0.14 21.09 -18.24
C PRO A 296 0.01 20.29 -19.55
N VAL A 297 0.89 20.50 -20.54
CA VAL A 297 0.92 19.71 -21.77
C VAL A 297 1.43 18.30 -21.47
N LEU A 298 2.46 18.18 -20.64
CA LEU A 298 2.98 16.89 -20.20
C LEU A 298 2.02 16.17 -19.25
N THR A 299 1.33 16.89 -18.34
CA THR A 299 0.26 16.30 -17.52
C THR A 299 -0.88 15.76 -18.39
N ALA A 300 -1.31 16.52 -19.41
CA ALA A 300 -2.36 16.10 -20.34
C ALA A 300 -1.93 14.91 -21.21
N GLN A 301 -0.66 14.86 -21.64
CA GLN A 301 -0.11 13.71 -22.36
C GLN A 301 -0.10 12.46 -21.47
N GLN A 302 0.42 12.54 -20.24
CA GLN A 302 0.40 11.43 -19.27
C GLN A 302 -1.03 10.90 -19.06
N ARG A 303 -2.03 11.79 -18.96
CA ARG A 303 -3.43 11.39 -18.83
C ARG A 303 -3.99 10.72 -20.10
N ALA A 304 -3.61 11.19 -21.28
CA ALA A 304 -3.98 10.54 -22.54
C ALA A 304 -3.33 9.16 -22.71
N ASP A 305 -2.11 8.97 -22.19
CA ASP A 305 -1.43 7.68 -22.15
C ASP A 305 -2.09 6.70 -21.16
N GLU A 306 -2.47 7.15 -19.95
CA GLU A 306 -3.26 6.37 -18.99
C GLU A 306 -4.60 5.88 -19.58
N LEU A 307 -5.35 6.76 -20.23
CA LEU A 307 -6.66 6.42 -20.82
C LEU A 307 -6.52 5.49 -22.03
N ASN A 308 -5.49 5.69 -22.84
CA ASN A 308 -5.15 4.77 -23.92
C ASN A 308 -4.81 3.36 -23.39
N ASP A 309 -4.14 3.26 -22.24
CA ASP A 309 -3.78 1.99 -21.62
C ASP A 309 -5.03 1.19 -21.22
N MET A 310 -5.99 1.84 -20.55
CA MET A 310 -7.28 1.24 -20.18
C MET A 310 -8.07 0.76 -21.40
N VAL A 311 -8.11 1.56 -22.48
CA VAL A 311 -8.77 1.20 -23.75
C VAL A 311 -8.07 0.02 -24.44
N ALA A 312 -6.73 0.04 -24.50
CA ALA A 312 -5.95 -1.02 -25.13
C ALA A 312 -6.10 -2.36 -24.41
N THR A 313 -6.06 -2.37 -23.08
CA THR A 313 -6.25 -3.59 -22.27
C THR A 313 -7.69 -4.07 -22.31
N THR A 314 -8.70 -3.20 -22.23
CA THR A 314 -10.11 -3.58 -22.40
C THR A 314 -10.36 -4.26 -23.75
N GLY A 315 -9.86 -3.65 -24.83
CA GLY A 315 -9.95 -4.20 -26.18
C GLY A 315 -9.26 -5.55 -26.33
N THR A 316 -8.02 -5.65 -25.85
CA THR A 316 -7.20 -6.86 -25.99
C THR A 316 -7.75 -8.01 -25.14
N ALA A 317 -8.15 -7.74 -23.89
CA ALA A 317 -8.55 -8.77 -22.94
C ALA A 317 -9.98 -9.31 -23.15
N PHE A 318 -10.92 -8.48 -23.61
CA PHE A 318 -12.34 -8.87 -23.75
C PHE A 318 -12.82 -9.02 -25.20
N LEU A 319 -12.21 -8.32 -26.16
CA LEU A 319 -12.61 -8.39 -27.57
C LEU A 319 -11.57 -9.09 -28.46
N GLY A 320 -10.32 -9.23 -28.00
CA GLY A 320 -9.19 -9.68 -28.81
C GLY A 320 -8.73 -8.64 -29.85
N LEU A 321 -9.12 -7.37 -29.70
CA LEU A 321 -8.91 -6.30 -30.68
C LEU A 321 -7.87 -5.29 -30.19
N THR A 322 -6.96 -4.87 -31.05
CA THR A 322 -5.90 -3.90 -30.76
C THR A 322 -6.40 -2.44 -30.79
N LEU A 323 -7.45 -2.14 -30.01
CA LEU A 323 -8.14 -0.84 -30.01
C LEU A 323 -7.20 0.37 -29.84
N GLY A 324 -6.12 0.24 -29.05
CA GLY A 324 -5.12 1.29 -28.86
C GLY A 324 -4.42 1.75 -30.15
N CYS A 325 -4.40 0.93 -31.21
CA CYS A 325 -3.89 1.35 -32.52
C CYS A 325 -4.81 2.35 -33.23
N ALA A 326 -6.09 2.45 -32.84
CA ALA A 326 -7.02 3.43 -33.37
C ALA A 326 -6.87 4.84 -32.75
N ARG A 327 -5.92 5.03 -31.82
CA ARG A 327 -5.67 6.31 -31.14
C ARG A 327 -5.36 7.47 -32.08
N CYS A 328 -4.59 7.23 -33.13
CA CYS A 328 -4.01 8.26 -33.99
C CYS A 328 -4.62 8.33 -35.40
N HIS A 329 -5.32 7.28 -35.82
CA HIS A 329 -5.95 7.10 -37.13
C HIS A 329 -6.91 5.90 -37.05
N ASP A 330 -7.80 5.72 -38.01
CA ASP A 330 -8.66 4.52 -38.09
C ASP A 330 -7.83 3.23 -38.11
N HIS A 331 -8.35 2.16 -37.52
CA HIS A 331 -7.59 0.94 -37.30
C HIS A 331 -7.15 0.29 -38.63
N LYS A 332 -5.93 -0.24 -38.65
CA LYS A 332 -5.23 -0.62 -39.89
C LYS A 332 -5.80 -1.86 -40.60
N PHE A 333 -6.53 -2.71 -39.88
CA PHE A 333 -6.98 -4.02 -40.38
C PHE A 333 -8.46 -4.26 -40.08
N ASP A 334 -8.84 -4.19 -38.81
CA ASP A 334 -10.23 -4.30 -38.33
C ASP A 334 -11.07 -3.04 -38.59
N PRO A 335 -12.41 -3.14 -38.73
CA PRO A 335 -13.31 -2.02 -39.04
C PRO A 335 -13.59 -1.15 -37.80
N LEU A 336 -12.56 -0.45 -37.30
CA LEU A 336 -12.63 0.33 -36.06
C LEU A 336 -12.19 1.77 -36.30
N PRO A 337 -13.12 2.73 -36.44
CA PRO A 337 -12.77 4.13 -36.66
C PRO A 337 -12.22 4.78 -35.38
N GLN A 338 -11.44 5.84 -35.55
CA GLN A 338 -10.90 6.66 -34.45
C GLN A 338 -12.01 7.26 -33.57
N THR A 339 -13.21 7.48 -34.12
CA THR A 339 -14.40 7.92 -33.38
C THR A 339 -14.78 6.97 -32.25
N ASP A 340 -14.68 5.66 -32.49
CA ASP A 340 -15.14 4.63 -31.56
C ASP A 340 -14.10 4.40 -30.46
N TYR A 341 -12.82 4.51 -30.81
CA TYR A 341 -11.74 4.68 -29.84
C TYR A 341 -11.99 5.89 -28.93
N THR A 342 -12.29 7.07 -29.49
CA THR A 342 -12.53 8.29 -28.70
C THR A 342 -13.80 8.19 -27.84
N ALA A 343 -14.85 7.52 -28.33
CA ALA A 343 -16.05 7.22 -27.54
C ALA A 343 -15.72 6.29 -26.35
N LEU A 344 -14.86 5.29 -26.55
CA LEU A 344 -14.44 4.38 -25.46
C LEU A 344 -13.48 5.06 -24.47
N VAL A 345 -12.61 5.98 -24.92
CA VAL A 345 -11.83 6.86 -24.01
C VAL A 345 -12.76 7.66 -23.09
N ALA A 346 -13.90 8.14 -23.60
CA ALA A 346 -14.86 8.90 -22.80
C ALA A 346 -15.51 8.07 -21.67
N VAL A 347 -15.62 6.74 -21.82
CA VAL A 347 -16.11 5.84 -20.76
C VAL A 347 -15.13 5.79 -19.58
N PHE A 348 -13.82 5.74 -19.86
CA PHE A 348 -12.78 5.65 -18.84
C PHE A 348 -12.28 7.01 -18.32
N ALA A 349 -12.74 8.13 -18.91
CA ALA A 349 -12.24 9.47 -18.62
C ALA A 349 -12.26 9.86 -17.13
N GLY A 350 -13.19 9.32 -16.35
CA GLY A 350 -13.30 9.55 -14.90
C GLY A 350 -12.50 8.60 -13.99
N VAL A 351 -11.75 7.63 -14.53
CA VAL A 351 -11.01 6.64 -13.73
C VAL A 351 -9.62 7.17 -13.36
N GLU A 352 -9.39 7.44 -12.08
CA GLU A 352 -8.11 7.95 -11.57
C GLU A 352 -7.33 6.90 -10.76
N HIS A 353 -5.99 7.00 -10.79
CA HIS A 353 -5.11 6.18 -9.95
C HIS A 353 -5.08 6.75 -8.52
N GLY A 354 -5.40 5.92 -7.51
CA GLY A 354 -5.33 6.30 -6.10
C GLY A 354 -5.48 5.11 -5.16
N GLU A 355 -5.28 5.34 -3.85
CA GLU A 355 -5.49 4.31 -2.82
C GLU A 355 -6.92 4.36 -2.28
N ARG A 356 -7.68 3.28 -2.50
CA ARG A 356 -9.02 3.08 -1.91
C ARG A 356 -8.90 2.22 -0.65
N PRO A 357 -9.40 2.67 0.53
CA PRO A 357 -9.42 1.82 1.72
C PRO A 357 -10.36 0.63 1.50
N LEU A 358 -9.80 -0.55 1.23
CA LEU A 358 -10.57 -1.78 1.12
C LEU A 358 -11.04 -2.22 2.51
N PRO A 359 -12.36 -2.32 2.78
CA PRO A 359 -12.85 -2.90 4.02
C PRO A 359 -12.44 -4.37 4.08
N PRO A 360 -11.90 -4.88 5.21
CA PRO A 360 -11.70 -6.32 5.35
C PRO A 360 -13.06 -7.05 5.30
N PRO A 361 -13.12 -8.36 4.98
CA PRO A 361 -14.39 -9.08 4.87
C PRO A 361 -15.26 -9.03 6.13
N ASP A 362 -14.65 -8.91 7.31
CA ASP A 362 -15.31 -8.72 8.61
C ASP A 362 -15.55 -7.25 8.98
N ALA A 363 -15.45 -6.30 8.04
CA ALA A 363 -15.63 -4.87 8.31
C ALA A 363 -17.02 -4.55 8.88
N ALA A 364 -18.08 -5.17 8.35
CA ALA A 364 -19.44 -5.03 8.87
C ALA A 364 -19.52 -5.49 10.33
N ASP A 365 -18.95 -6.65 10.66
CA ASP A 365 -18.90 -7.18 12.02
C ASP A 365 -18.03 -6.34 12.95
N ARG A 366 -16.89 -5.81 12.46
CA ARG A 366 -16.04 -4.88 13.21
C ARG A 366 -16.76 -3.57 13.49
N ILE A 367 -17.50 -3.02 12.53
CA ILE A 367 -18.29 -1.80 12.69
C ILE A 367 -19.44 -2.04 13.68
N ALA A 368 -20.19 -3.14 13.54
CA ALA A 368 -21.27 -3.52 14.46
C ALA A 368 -20.75 -3.77 15.89
N LYS A 369 -19.64 -4.51 16.02
CA LYS A 369 -18.96 -4.76 17.30
C LYS A 369 -18.41 -3.46 17.91
N ALA A 370 -17.84 -2.55 17.12
CA ALA A 370 -17.36 -1.26 17.59
C ALA A 370 -18.51 -0.33 17.99
N ALA A 371 -19.64 -0.35 17.27
CA ALA A 371 -20.86 0.39 17.65
C ALA A 371 -21.43 -0.15 18.97
N ARG A 372 -21.53 -1.48 19.11
CA ARG A 372 -21.99 -2.13 20.34
C ARG A 372 -21.06 -1.85 21.52
N LEU A 373 -19.75 -2.03 21.37
CA LEU A 373 -18.76 -1.69 22.40
C LEU A 373 -18.76 -0.19 22.76
N ARG A 374 -19.03 0.70 21.80
CA ARG A 374 -19.21 2.14 22.09
C ARG A 374 -20.48 2.39 22.91
N ALA A 375 -21.60 1.75 22.58
CA ALA A 375 -22.84 1.84 23.32
C ALA A 375 -22.72 1.25 24.74
N GLU A 376 -22.07 0.09 24.89
CA GLU A 376 -21.70 -0.51 26.18
C GLU A 376 -20.77 0.42 26.99
N ALA A 377 -19.86 1.14 26.31
CA ALA A 377 -18.93 2.07 26.95
C ALA A 377 -19.52 3.45 27.30
N VAL A 378 -20.72 3.83 26.81
CA VAL A 378 -21.37 5.10 27.21
C VAL A 378 -21.73 5.09 28.71
N PRO A 379 -22.55 4.16 29.24
CA PRO A 379 -22.89 4.17 30.67
C PRO A 379 -21.67 3.88 31.55
N LEU A 380 -20.68 3.13 31.06
CA LEU A 380 -19.41 2.94 31.77
C LEU A 380 -18.60 4.23 31.86
N LYS A 381 -18.57 5.05 30.79
CA LYS A 381 -17.94 6.39 30.82
C LYS A 381 -18.72 7.37 31.68
N GLU A 382 -20.05 7.33 31.66
CA GLU A 382 -20.87 8.16 32.55
C GLU A 382 -20.68 7.78 34.03
N LEU A 383 -20.58 6.49 34.34
CA LEU A 383 -20.25 6.00 35.68
C LEU A 383 -18.86 6.46 36.09
N LEU A 384 -17.84 6.19 35.25
CA LEU A 384 -16.47 6.63 35.50
C LEU A 384 -16.36 8.15 35.63
N SER A 385 -17.11 8.95 34.87
CA SER A 385 -17.09 10.42 34.97
C SER A 385 -17.64 10.99 36.29
N ARG A 386 -18.27 10.16 37.13
CA ARG A 386 -18.70 10.52 38.49
C ARG A 386 -17.63 10.21 39.54
N ASP A 387 -16.78 9.22 39.27
CA ASP A 387 -15.69 8.78 40.15
C ASP A 387 -14.30 9.29 39.69
N GLU A 388 -14.17 9.80 38.45
CA GLU A 388 -13.01 10.54 37.97
C GLU A 388 -12.93 11.89 38.71
N PRO A 389 -11.90 12.14 39.54
CA PRO A 389 -11.69 13.47 40.08
C PRO A 389 -11.34 14.44 38.95
N LEU A 390 -11.86 15.67 39.02
CA LEU A 390 -11.58 16.76 38.06
C LEU A 390 -10.09 17.20 37.98
N ALA A 391 -9.20 16.50 38.68
CA ALA A 391 -7.76 16.73 38.73
C ALA A 391 -7.03 16.03 37.56
N ARG A 392 -6.90 16.74 36.43
CA ARG A 392 -6.00 16.33 35.34
C ARG A 392 -4.53 16.55 35.74
N ILE A 393 -3.65 15.69 35.24
CA ILE A 393 -2.19 15.81 35.43
C ILE A 393 -1.69 17.09 34.76
N GLY A 394 -1.06 17.98 35.53
CA GLY A 394 -0.20 19.08 35.06
C GLY A 394 -0.89 20.20 34.28
N ARG A 395 -1.28 21.28 34.97
CA ARG A 395 -1.60 22.56 34.30
C ARG A 395 -0.33 23.35 33.98
N THR A 396 0.00 23.49 32.71
CA THR A 396 0.79 24.64 32.25
C THR A 396 -0.07 25.90 32.35
N PHE A 397 0.35 26.88 33.14
CA PHE A 397 -0.24 28.21 33.15
C PHE A 397 0.66 29.15 32.33
N LEU A 398 0.16 29.72 31.24
CA LEU A 398 0.79 30.90 30.65
C LEU A 398 0.30 32.13 31.43
N VAL A 399 1.21 32.86 32.06
CA VAL A 399 0.92 34.14 32.73
C VAL A 399 1.83 35.20 32.15
N ASP A 400 1.32 35.88 31.13
CA ASP A 400 1.92 37.02 30.44
C ASP A 400 1.93 38.26 31.38
N ALA A 401 2.93 39.13 31.23
CA ALA A 401 3.03 40.37 32.01
C ALA A 401 2.28 41.56 31.35
N GLY A 402 1.95 41.46 30.06
CA GLY A 402 1.32 42.54 29.28
C GLY A 402 -0.08 42.19 28.77
N GLY A 403 -1.03 43.13 28.93
CA GLY A 403 -2.32 43.07 28.24
C GLY A 403 -2.16 43.08 26.71
N ALA A 404 -3.14 42.53 25.98
CA ALA A 404 -2.99 42.08 24.60
C ALA A 404 -2.55 43.14 23.56
N GLY A 405 -1.23 43.31 23.41
CA GLY A 405 -0.60 43.90 22.23
C GLY A 405 -0.35 42.87 21.12
N ARG A 406 -0.29 43.33 19.87
CA ARG A 406 0.14 42.54 18.70
C ARG A 406 1.12 43.36 17.84
N ASP A 407 2.40 43.04 17.94
CA ASP A 407 3.37 43.42 16.92
C ASP A 407 3.37 42.39 15.77
N SER A 408 3.73 42.83 14.56
CA SER A 408 3.68 42.02 13.35
C SER A 408 5.01 41.28 13.10
N TYR A 409 5.06 39.99 13.46
CA TYR A 409 6.22 39.13 13.23
C TYR A 409 6.11 38.30 11.95
N ARG A 410 7.26 37.94 11.36
CA ARG A 410 7.31 37.01 10.22
C ARG A 410 7.21 35.56 10.74
N PRO A 411 6.25 34.74 10.26
CA PRO A 411 6.26 33.31 10.54
C PRO A 411 7.46 32.63 9.88
N GLY A 412 7.87 31.48 10.40
CA GLY A 412 9.04 30.74 9.93
C GLY A 412 9.25 29.43 10.66
N ASN A 413 9.89 28.48 9.98
CA ASN A 413 10.05 27.10 10.45
C ASN A 413 11.45 26.84 11.03
N ALA A 414 12.22 27.89 11.27
CA ALA A 414 13.58 27.82 11.81
C ALA A 414 13.58 27.89 13.35
N ARG A 415 14.66 27.40 13.96
CA ARG A 415 14.84 27.40 15.42
C ARG A 415 14.72 28.82 15.99
N GLY A 416 13.78 29.00 16.92
CA GLY A 416 13.48 30.28 17.57
C GLY A 416 12.49 31.18 16.80
N CYS A 417 11.76 30.68 15.80
CA CYS A 417 10.64 31.40 15.19
C CYS A 417 9.30 31.14 15.92
N LEU A 418 8.28 31.96 15.67
CA LEU A 418 6.95 31.83 16.33
C LEU A 418 6.24 30.50 16.03
N SER A 419 6.49 29.91 14.85
CA SER A 419 5.93 28.63 14.38
C SER A 419 6.92 27.45 14.50
N ASP A 420 7.91 27.58 15.39
CA ASP A 420 8.90 26.53 15.67
C ASP A 420 8.32 25.44 16.60
N PRO A 421 8.20 24.17 16.14
CA PRO A 421 7.57 23.09 16.90
C PRO A 421 8.45 22.53 18.04
N GLY A 422 9.71 22.94 18.17
CA GLY A 422 10.67 22.30 19.08
C GLY A 422 11.25 20.99 18.52
N ASP A 423 11.84 20.18 19.40
CA ASP A 423 12.23 18.78 19.17
C ASP A 423 12.39 18.04 20.52
N GLU A 424 12.89 16.80 20.49
CA GLU A 424 13.11 15.96 21.69
C GLU A 424 14.09 16.54 22.72
N THR A 425 14.87 17.57 22.37
CA THR A 425 15.82 18.26 23.26
C THR A 425 15.42 19.70 23.61
N ARG A 426 14.48 20.31 22.88
CA ARG A 426 14.13 21.73 23.03
C ARG A 426 12.62 21.97 22.91
N PHE A 427 12.08 22.81 23.80
CA PHE A 427 10.67 23.21 23.76
C PHE A 427 10.36 24.15 22.58
N PRO A 428 9.09 24.18 22.09
CA PRO A 428 8.62 25.17 21.12
C PRO A 428 8.63 26.59 21.68
N THR A 429 8.59 27.58 20.77
CA THR A 429 8.47 29.01 21.09
C THR A 429 7.09 29.34 21.69
N LEU A 430 7.04 30.14 22.75
CA LEU A 430 5.79 30.53 23.44
C LEU A 430 5.67 32.04 23.80
N GLY A 431 6.62 32.90 23.41
CA GLY A 431 6.64 34.34 23.76
C GLY A 431 6.14 35.29 22.66
N ARG A 432 6.01 36.59 22.97
CA ARG A 432 5.58 37.67 22.06
C ARG A 432 6.74 38.52 21.53
N GLY A 433 7.56 39.11 22.40
CA GLY A 433 8.72 39.93 22.00
C GLY A 433 9.72 40.17 23.14
N PRO A 434 10.92 40.72 22.86
CA PRO A 434 11.82 41.19 23.92
C PRO A 434 11.27 42.50 24.54
N VAL A 435 10.41 42.39 25.55
CA VAL A 435 9.89 43.53 26.32
C VAL A 435 11.02 44.17 27.15
N ALA A 436 10.95 45.48 27.36
CA ALA A 436 11.86 46.22 28.23
C ALA A 436 11.38 46.15 29.70
N ASP A 437 12.28 45.84 30.62
CA ASP A 437 12.05 45.76 32.08
C ASP A 437 10.79 44.97 32.46
N ALA A 438 10.75 43.70 32.06
CA ALA A 438 9.66 42.78 32.37
C ALA A 438 9.67 42.39 33.86
N THR A 439 8.91 43.11 34.69
CA THR A 439 8.56 42.74 36.06
C THR A 439 7.18 42.07 36.11
N TRP A 440 7.12 40.88 36.69
CA TRP A 440 5.92 40.06 36.84
C TRP A 440 5.59 39.82 38.32
N THR A 441 4.30 39.81 38.67
CA THR A 441 3.80 39.55 40.03
C THR A 441 2.90 38.30 40.00
N PRO A 442 3.12 37.28 40.85
CA PRO A 442 2.30 36.08 40.86
C PRO A 442 0.86 36.33 41.29
N ALA A 443 -0.10 35.79 40.53
CA ALA A 443 -1.48 35.62 40.98
C ALA A 443 -1.69 34.38 41.89
N VAL A 444 -0.59 33.76 42.35
CA VAL A 444 -0.57 32.50 43.13
C VAL A 444 0.51 32.56 44.22
N ALA A 445 0.33 31.82 45.32
CA ALA A 445 1.33 31.67 46.38
C ALA A 445 1.62 30.19 46.64
N GLY A 446 2.83 29.89 47.13
CA GLY A 446 3.32 28.54 47.37
C GLY A 446 4.60 28.23 46.59
N ARG A 447 4.93 26.94 46.49
CA ARG A 447 6.27 26.48 46.13
C ARG A 447 6.34 25.95 44.70
N PHE A 448 7.00 26.69 43.81
CA PHE A 448 6.99 26.48 42.36
C PHE A 448 8.40 26.32 41.80
N ARG A 449 8.57 25.49 40.76
CA ARG A 449 9.76 25.59 39.90
C ARG A 449 9.62 26.81 39.00
N LEU A 450 10.67 27.62 38.92
CA LEU A 450 10.74 28.79 38.04
C LEU A 450 11.53 28.44 36.78
N TRP A 451 10.98 28.81 35.63
CA TRP A 451 11.66 28.77 34.34
C TRP A 451 11.66 30.17 33.73
N VAL A 452 12.63 30.46 32.87
CA VAL A 452 12.72 31.73 32.13
C VAL A 452 13.04 31.47 30.65
N SER A 453 12.41 32.24 29.77
CA SER A 453 12.73 32.38 28.35
C SER A 453 13.07 33.85 28.08
N TRP A 454 13.58 34.15 26.88
CA TRP A 454 13.90 35.51 26.45
C TRP A 454 13.98 35.59 24.92
N GLY A 455 13.68 36.77 24.35
CA GLY A 455 14.08 37.08 22.99
C GLY A 455 15.59 37.34 22.92
N THR A 456 16.28 36.75 21.94
CA THR A 456 17.74 36.81 21.85
C THR A 456 18.22 38.21 21.41
N LYS A 457 19.13 38.80 22.18
CA LYS A 457 19.66 40.17 22.01
C LYS A 457 21.11 40.23 22.49
N GLY A 458 21.94 41.12 21.96
CA GLY A 458 23.31 41.28 22.45
C GLY A 458 23.36 41.76 23.91
N GLY A 459 24.07 41.04 24.79
CA GLY A 459 24.34 41.42 26.18
C GLY A 459 23.97 40.37 27.22
N THR A 460 24.15 40.70 28.51
CA THR A 460 23.67 39.89 29.64
C THR A 460 22.74 40.71 30.53
N ALA A 461 21.63 40.12 31.00
CA ALA A 461 20.69 40.76 31.91
C ALA A 461 20.63 40.00 33.26
N PRO A 462 20.49 40.70 34.40
CA PRO A 462 20.18 40.05 35.68
C PRO A 462 18.72 39.59 35.70
N CYS A 463 18.47 38.45 36.34
CA CYS A 463 17.13 37.97 36.66
C CYS A 463 16.97 37.97 38.18
N THR A 464 15.99 38.70 38.73
CA THR A 464 15.84 38.85 40.19
C THR A 464 14.45 38.46 40.67
N LEU A 465 14.34 37.87 41.86
CA LEU A 465 13.08 37.60 42.56
C LEU A 465 13.11 38.33 43.90
N ASP A 466 12.14 39.22 44.14
CA ASP A 466 12.06 40.00 45.39
C ASP A 466 13.35 40.77 45.72
N GLY A 467 14.07 41.19 44.67
CA GLY A 467 15.39 41.86 44.75
C GLY A 467 16.59 40.91 44.89
N GLN A 468 16.38 39.62 45.17
CA GLN A 468 17.44 38.62 45.21
C GLN A 468 17.86 38.22 43.79
N ASP A 469 19.16 38.29 43.48
CA ASP A 469 19.72 37.80 42.20
C ASP A 469 19.58 36.28 42.07
N LEU A 470 18.96 35.84 40.97
CA LEU A 470 18.84 34.44 40.58
C LEU A 470 19.91 34.03 39.55
N GLY A 471 20.64 34.99 38.99
CA GLY A 471 21.71 34.80 38.02
C GLY A 471 21.61 35.75 36.82
N ARG A 472 22.72 35.87 36.09
CA ARG A 472 22.79 36.63 34.84
C ARG A 472 22.51 35.71 33.64
N ILE A 473 21.55 36.10 32.83
CA ILE A 473 21.17 35.44 31.57
C ILE A 473 21.98 36.04 30.43
N ASP A 474 22.62 35.21 29.60
CA ASP A 474 23.25 35.61 28.34
C ASP A 474 22.18 35.67 27.24
N LEU A 475 21.76 36.88 26.90
CA LEU A 475 20.71 37.12 25.92
C LEU A 475 21.20 36.83 24.48
N SER A 476 22.52 36.71 24.25
CA SER A 476 23.08 36.41 22.93
C SER A 476 23.01 34.92 22.55
N ARG A 477 22.46 34.10 23.45
CA ARG A 477 22.35 32.65 23.33
C ARG A 477 20.93 32.16 23.55
N PHE A 478 20.66 30.94 23.07
CA PHE A 478 19.51 30.15 23.48
C PHE A 478 19.75 29.53 24.87
N ALA A 479 18.68 29.07 25.53
CA ALA A 479 18.67 28.53 26.89
C ALA A 479 19.53 27.26 27.13
N ASP A 480 19.92 26.56 26.06
CA ASP A 480 20.88 25.45 26.08
C ASP A 480 22.36 25.90 25.99
N GLY A 481 22.60 27.22 25.91
CA GLY A 481 23.92 27.82 25.74
C GLY A 481 24.42 27.89 24.29
N SER A 482 23.64 27.43 23.31
CA SER A 482 24.00 27.55 21.88
C SER A 482 23.86 29.00 21.38
N ALA A 483 24.67 29.38 20.39
CA ALA A 483 24.69 30.75 19.87
C ALA A 483 23.44 31.06 19.04
N ALA A 484 22.84 32.23 19.28
CA ALA A 484 21.80 32.77 18.41
C ALA A 484 22.43 33.32 17.11
N SER A 485 21.76 33.16 15.96
CA SER A 485 22.25 33.73 14.71
C SER A 485 22.02 35.25 14.69
N ALA A 486 23.07 36.01 14.37
CA ALA A 486 23.02 37.47 14.39
C ALA A 486 22.03 38.03 13.35
N GLY A 487 21.17 38.95 13.78
CA GLY A 487 20.33 39.78 12.90
C GLY A 487 18.84 39.43 12.83
N ALA A 488 18.37 38.37 13.52
CA ALA A 488 16.95 38.02 13.59
C ALA A 488 16.43 38.03 15.05
N PRO A 489 15.17 38.47 15.29
CA PRO A 489 14.53 38.33 16.60
C PRO A 489 14.12 36.86 16.81
N LEU A 490 15.00 36.09 17.44
CA LEU A 490 14.79 34.67 17.72
C LEU A 490 14.47 34.42 19.21
N TRP A 491 13.86 33.28 19.49
CA TRP A 491 13.42 32.89 20.81
C TRP A 491 14.36 31.90 21.49
N SER A 492 14.78 32.25 22.70
CA SER A 492 15.39 31.31 23.63
C SER A 492 14.36 30.29 24.13
N GLY A 493 14.82 29.05 24.38
CA GLY A 493 14.03 28.05 25.10
C GLY A 493 13.89 28.39 26.59
N PHE A 494 13.74 27.38 27.44
CA PHE A 494 13.56 27.56 28.88
C PHE A 494 14.80 27.17 29.69
N THR A 495 15.28 28.07 30.54
CA THR A 495 16.29 27.79 31.56
C THR A 495 15.62 27.56 32.91
N ASP A 496 15.98 26.46 33.59
CA ASP A 496 15.52 26.13 34.95
C ASP A 496 16.24 27.01 35.98
N LEU A 497 15.51 27.90 36.64
CA LEU A 497 16.02 28.69 37.77
C LEU A 497 15.86 27.94 39.10
N GLY A 498 15.22 26.77 39.10
CA GLY A 498 14.98 25.91 40.25
C GLY A 498 13.69 26.24 41.01
N VAL A 499 13.46 25.50 42.10
CA VAL A 499 12.29 25.70 42.97
C VAL A 499 12.49 26.92 43.86
N ARG A 500 11.45 27.73 44.05
CA ARG A 500 11.35 28.84 45.00
C ARG A 500 9.97 28.83 45.67
N GLU A 501 9.86 29.50 46.82
CA GLU A 501 8.55 29.96 47.31
C GLU A 501 8.19 31.26 46.57
N LEU A 502 6.90 31.45 46.27
CA LEU A 502 6.33 32.69 45.78
C LEU A 502 5.20 33.14 46.71
N THR A 503 5.04 34.45 46.87
CA THR A 503 3.89 35.06 47.53
C THR A 503 3.07 35.87 46.52
N LEU A 504 1.82 36.22 46.87
CA LEU A 504 0.99 37.12 46.05
C LEU A 504 1.58 38.54 45.90
N GLY A 505 2.57 38.91 46.71
CA GLY A 505 3.31 40.17 46.60
C GLY A 505 4.66 40.05 45.91
N SER A 506 5.11 38.84 45.55
CA SER A 506 6.45 38.63 45.02
C SER A 506 6.64 39.23 43.62
N ARG A 507 7.87 39.55 43.24
CA ARG A 507 8.21 40.18 41.95
C ARG A 507 9.42 39.54 41.30
N LEU A 508 9.20 38.85 40.19
CA LEU A 508 10.23 38.30 39.31
C LEU A 508 10.50 39.31 38.19
N SER A 509 11.74 39.77 38.04
CA SER A 509 12.12 40.84 37.11
C SER A 509 13.27 40.43 36.20
N LEU A 510 13.16 40.75 34.91
CA LEU A 510 14.20 40.58 33.89
C LEU A 510 14.32 41.86 33.05
N ALA A 511 15.49 42.51 33.08
CA ALA A 511 15.69 43.85 32.50
C ALA A 511 15.44 43.95 30.98
N SER A 512 15.53 42.85 30.23
CA SER A 512 14.95 42.77 28.89
C SER A 512 14.68 41.32 28.47
N GLY A 513 13.44 41.02 28.09
CA GLY A 513 12.98 39.69 27.72
C GLY A 513 11.48 39.53 27.94
N ASP A 514 10.95 38.35 27.62
CA ASP A 514 9.55 37.98 27.84
C ASP A 514 9.53 36.80 28.82
N LEU A 515 8.85 36.96 29.95
CA LEU A 515 8.89 36.00 31.05
C LEU A 515 7.70 35.03 30.98
N LEU A 516 7.99 33.72 31.00
CA LEU A 516 6.96 32.69 31.05
C LEU A 516 7.25 31.65 32.14
N LEU A 517 6.33 31.56 33.11
CA LEU A 517 6.49 30.76 34.33
C LEU A 517 5.77 29.41 34.25
N LEU A 518 6.55 28.33 34.08
CA LEU A 518 6.04 26.96 34.04
C LEU A 518 5.87 26.35 35.44
N ILE A 519 4.63 26.33 35.94
CA ILE A 519 4.27 25.65 37.20
C ILE A 519 4.45 24.13 37.06
N GLU A 520 5.47 23.61 37.72
CA GLU A 520 5.52 22.22 38.20
C GLU A 520 5.16 22.26 39.70
N GLU A 521 4.01 21.68 40.10
CA GLU A 521 3.79 21.34 41.52
C GLU A 521 4.97 20.49 41.99
N PRO A 522 5.56 20.77 43.16
CA PRO A 522 6.87 20.25 43.52
C PRO A 522 6.82 18.73 43.50
N ALA A 523 7.54 18.16 42.53
CA ALA A 523 7.41 16.76 42.19
C ALA A 523 7.54 15.90 43.46
N PRO A 524 6.47 15.20 43.87
CA PRO A 524 6.66 13.73 45.18
C PRO A 524 7.94 12.91 45.29
N ALA A 525 8.02 11.93 46.22
CA ALA A 525 9.19 11.06 46.35
C ALA A 525 9.28 10.03 45.20
N ALA A 526 10.48 9.74 44.68
CA ALA A 526 10.61 8.77 43.57
C ALA A 526 10.34 7.34 44.04
N PRO A 527 9.58 6.53 43.28
CA PRO A 527 9.34 5.14 43.65
C PRO A 527 10.67 4.40 43.66
N ILE A 528 11.05 3.90 44.84
CA ILE A 528 12.23 3.07 45.04
C ILE A 528 12.02 1.79 44.23
N LEU A 529 12.78 1.65 43.14
CA LEU A 529 12.70 0.47 42.29
C LEU A 529 13.23 -0.73 43.08
N ARG A 530 12.36 -1.72 43.26
CA ARG A 530 12.65 -2.96 43.98
C ARG A 530 13.60 -3.83 43.16
N MET A 531 14.34 -4.72 43.81
CA MET A 531 15.04 -5.80 43.09
C MET A 531 14.00 -6.70 42.38
N PRO A 532 14.33 -7.29 41.22
CA PRO A 532 13.43 -8.24 40.57
C PRO A 532 13.09 -9.41 41.50
N VAL A 533 11.81 -9.80 41.52
CA VAL A 533 11.38 -10.99 42.26
C VAL A 533 12.07 -12.24 41.70
N THR A 534 12.55 -13.07 42.62
CA THR A 534 13.20 -14.34 42.31
C THR A 534 12.23 -15.50 42.51
N ARG A 535 12.65 -16.72 42.13
CA ARG A 535 11.91 -17.95 42.48
C ARG A 535 12.00 -18.34 43.96
N GLY A 536 12.93 -17.74 44.72
CA GLY A 536 13.03 -17.95 46.16
C GLY A 536 12.00 -17.11 46.92
N ALA A 537 12.12 -17.09 48.24
CA ALA A 537 11.36 -16.19 49.11
C ALA A 537 11.56 -14.72 48.69
N ASN A 538 10.48 -14.01 48.36
CA ASN A 538 10.49 -12.56 48.14
C ASN A 538 9.77 -11.85 49.29
N THR A 539 10.37 -10.76 49.75
CA THR A 539 9.92 -10.00 50.92
C THR A 539 9.77 -8.52 50.62
N GLU A 540 8.63 -7.97 51.02
CA GLU A 540 8.39 -6.54 51.04
C GLU A 540 8.05 -6.07 52.46
N ARG A 541 8.32 -4.80 52.71
CA ARG A 541 7.88 -4.04 53.90
C ARG A 541 7.37 -2.70 53.39
N PHE A 542 6.32 -2.20 54.02
CA PHE A 542 5.73 -0.89 53.76
C PHE A 542 5.27 -0.30 55.10
N GLU A 543 5.04 1.01 55.13
CA GLU A 543 4.47 1.66 56.32
C GLU A 543 3.07 1.10 56.62
N PRO A 544 2.68 0.90 57.89
CA PRO A 544 1.37 0.39 58.25
C PRO A 544 0.20 1.19 57.66
N ILE A 545 -0.73 0.48 57.01
CA ILE A 545 -1.91 1.04 56.36
C ILE A 545 -3.15 0.23 56.79
N ASP A 546 -4.19 0.92 57.26
CA ASP A 546 -5.51 0.32 57.52
C ASP A 546 -6.13 -0.19 56.22
N ALA A 547 -6.14 -1.51 56.04
CA ALA A 547 -6.63 -2.17 54.82
C ALA A 547 -7.70 -3.23 55.12
N LYS A 548 -8.80 -3.22 54.36
CA LYS A 548 -9.82 -4.30 54.37
C LYS A 548 -9.50 -5.41 53.36
N ARG A 549 -8.75 -5.07 52.32
CA ARG A 549 -8.34 -5.96 51.22
C ARG A 549 -6.94 -5.60 50.76
N LEU A 550 -6.15 -6.59 50.38
CA LEU A 550 -4.83 -6.43 49.75
C LEU A 550 -4.84 -7.17 48.41
N ARG A 551 -4.51 -6.47 47.32
CA ARG A 551 -4.38 -7.07 45.98
C ARG A 551 -2.93 -7.09 45.53
N PHE A 552 -2.41 -8.28 45.24
CA PHE A 552 -1.13 -8.49 44.57
C PHE A 552 -1.37 -8.67 43.07
N SER A 553 -0.76 -7.84 42.23
CA SER A 553 -0.98 -7.83 40.77
C SER A 553 0.31 -8.13 40.03
N ILE A 554 0.29 -9.18 39.21
CA ILE A 554 1.42 -9.63 38.38
C ILE A 554 1.18 -9.14 36.96
N LEU A 555 1.88 -8.07 36.59
CA LEU A 555 1.71 -7.41 35.29
C LEU A 555 2.50 -8.07 34.14
N GLU A 556 3.55 -8.83 34.44
CA GLU A 556 4.38 -9.53 33.45
C GLU A 556 5.17 -10.71 34.09
N THR A 557 5.41 -11.78 33.33
CA THR A 557 6.34 -12.89 33.67
C THR A 557 7.21 -13.27 32.46
N SER A 558 8.18 -14.18 32.64
CA SER A 558 8.99 -14.75 31.56
C SER A 558 8.24 -15.78 30.68
N GLN A 559 7.08 -15.39 30.14
CA GLN A 559 6.20 -16.16 29.25
C GLN A 559 5.55 -17.43 29.82
N LEU A 560 5.33 -17.51 31.13
CA LEU A 560 4.56 -18.60 31.76
C LEU A 560 3.42 -18.06 32.63
N GLU A 561 2.45 -18.90 32.91
CA GLU A 561 1.39 -18.68 33.88
C GLU A 561 2.02 -18.39 35.26
N PRO A 562 1.72 -17.26 35.93
CA PRO A 562 2.28 -17.00 37.24
C PRO A 562 1.78 -18.01 38.29
N CYS A 563 2.72 -18.49 39.10
CA CYS A 563 2.56 -19.45 40.17
C CYS A 563 2.99 -18.80 41.49
N ILE A 564 2.20 -18.95 42.56
CA ILE A 564 2.50 -18.49 43.93
C ILE A 564 2.32 -19.66 44.89
N ASP A 565 3.39 -20.04 45.58
CA ASP A 565 3.43 -21.16 46.54
C ASP A 565 2.62 -20.86 47.82
N GLU A 566 2.82 -19.68 48.42
CA GLU A 566 2.09 -19.12 49.57
C GLU A 566 2.24 -17.57 49.52
N LEU A 567 1.27 -16.82 50.03
CA LEU A 567 1.23 -15.35 50.10
C LEU A 567 0.87 -14.89 51.52
N GLU A 568 1.89 -14.79 52.38
CA GLU A 568 1.73 -14.28 53.74
C GLU A 568 1.53 -12.76 53.78
N VAL A 569 0.82 -12.23 54.80
CA VAL A 569 0.71 -10.80 55.11
C VAL A 569 0.79 -10.63 56.62
N PHE A 570 1.73 -9.84 57.13
CA PHE A 570 1.97 -9.72 58.58
C PHE A 570 1.49 -8.39 59.16
N ALA A 571 0.62 -8.44 60.17
CA ALA A 571 0.33 -7.32 61.07
C ALA A 571 0.98 -7.60 62.42
N GLU A 572 1.88 -6.70 62.87
CA GLU A 572 2.89 -7.04 63.88
C GLU A 572 3.57 -8.37 63.51
N ASP A 573 3.61 -9.37 64.41
CA ASP A 573 4.15 -10.71 64.16
C ASP A 573 3.10 -11.73 63.65
N LEU A 574 1.84 -11.31 63.45
CA LEU A 574 0.73 -12.19 63.08
C LEU A 574 0.53 -12.24 61.55
N ASN A 575 0.63 -13.42 60.94
CA ASN A 575 0.21 -13.63 59.55
C ASN A 575 -1.33 -13.54 59.43
N VAL A 576 -1.83 -12.36 59.05
CA VAL A 576 -3.25 -12.05 58.82
C VAL A 576 -3.75 -12.46 57.42
N ALA A 577 -2.88 -12.92 56.51
CA ALA A 577 -3.34 -13.59 55.30
C ALA A 577 -3.98 -14.94 55.62
N ARG A 578 -3.51 -15.63 56.66
CA ARG A 578 -4.01 -16.95 57.03
C ARG A 578 -5.47 -16.87 57.52
N GLY A 579 -6.40 -17.43 56.74
CA GLY A 579 -7.84 -17.31 56.98
C GLY A 579 -8.50 -16.05 56.41
N ALA A 580 -7.77 -15.22 55.64
CA ALA A 580 -8.37 -14.23 54.75
C ALA A 580 -9.06 -14.92 53.56
N VAL A 581 -10.11 -14.29 53.02
CA VAL A 581 -10.83 -14.82 51.86
C VAL A 581 -10.06 -14.46 50.58
N ALA A 582 -9.46 -15.46 49.95
CA ALA A 582 -8.74 -15.31 48.70
C ALA A 582 -9.67 -15.21 47.48
N ARG A 583 -9.28 -14.37 46.51
CA ARG A 583 -9.88 -14.19 45.19
C ARG A 583 -8.75 -14.08 44.15
N ALA A 584 -9.00 -14.40 42.88
CA ALA A 584 -8.00 -14.29 41.82
C ALA A 584 -8.62 -13.81 40.50
N SER A 585 -7.76 -13.45 39.53
CA SER A 585 -8.13 -13.26 38.11
C SER A 585 -8.76 -14.52 37.52
N GLY A 586 -8.27 -15.69 37.96
CA GLY A 586 -8.73 -17.02 37.58
C GLY A 586 -7.82 -18.08 38.21
N THR A 587 -7.94 -19.35 37.83
CA THR A 587 -7.13 -20.45 38.39
C THR A 587 -6.99 -21.59 37.38
N LEU A 588 -5.75 -22.04 37.15
CA LEU A 588 -5.42 -23.07 36.15
C LEU A 588 -6.19 -24.39 36.41
N PRO A 589 -7.12 -24.80 35.53
CA PRO A 589 -7.95 -25.97 35.77
C PRO A 589 -7.20 -27.30 35.52
N GLY A 590 -7.65 -28.36 36.19
CA GLY A 590 -7.20 -29.74 35.92
C GLY A 590 -5.98 -30.23 36.70
N PHE A 591 -5.51 -29.49 37.71
CA PHE A 591 -4.39 -29.88 38.57
C PHE A 591 -4.77 -29.76 40.05
N ASP A 592 -4.86 -30.89 40.75
CA ASP A 592 -5.30 -30.92 42.16
C ASP A 592 -4.39 -30.19 43.15
N ILE A 593 -3.15 -29.91 42.74
CA ILE A 593 -2.13 -29.17 43.50
C ILE A 593 -2.08 -27.67 43.16
N HIS A 594 -2.83 -27.20 42.16
CA HIS A 594 -2.80 -25.81 41.71
C HIS A 594 -4.16 -25.14 41.90
N LYS A 595 -4.44 -24.73 43.15
CA LYS A 595 -5.75 -24.24 43.61
C LYS A 595 -5.60 -22.96 44.43
N LEU A 596 -6.61 -22.09 44.36
CA LEU A 596 -6.63 -20.83 45.10
C LEU A 596 -6.62 -21.02 46.63
N GLU A 597 -7.10 -22.15 47.13
CA GLU A 597 -7.06 -22.51 48.56
C GLU A 597 -5.63 -22.65 49.12
N HIS A 598 -4.63 -22.89 48.28
CA HIS A 598 -3.21 -23.00 48.65
C HIS A 598 -2.50 -21.65 48.67
N LEU A 599 -3.15 -20.55 48.32
CA LEU A 599 -2.50 -19.23 48.28
C LEU A 599 -2.15 -18.72 49.69
N ASN A 600 -2.87 -19.14 50.72
CA ASN A 600 -2.78 -18.60 52.08
C ASN A 600 -3.15 -19.64 53.16
N ASP A 601 -2.77 -20.91 52.96
CA ASP A 601 -3.00 -22.00 53.92
C ASP A 601 -1.93 -22.04 55.04
N GLY A 602 -0.76 -21.43 54.79
CA GLY A 602 0.37 -21.33 55.69
C GLY A 602 1.35 -22.50 55.62
N LEU A 603 1.36 -23.28 54.52
CA LEU A 603 2.19 -24.48 54.34
C LEU A 603 3.30 -24.30 53.28
N TYR A 604 4.02 -23.16 53.32
CA TYR A 604 5.07 -22.81 52.35
C TYR A 604 6.12 -23.93 52.08
N GLY A 605 6.65 -23.96 50.87
CA GLY A 605 7.73 -24.84 50.43
C GLY A 605 7.30 -26.26 50.07
N ASN A 606 6.00 -26.51 49.91
CA ASN A 606 5.45 -27.85 49.69
C ASN A 606 5.45 -28.23 48.18
N ALA A 607 4.36 -28.81 47.66
CA ALA A 607 4.17 -29.16 46.24
C ALA A 607 2.87 -28.58 45.62
N HIS A 608 2.17 -27.74 46.39
CA HIS A 608 0.92 -27.08 46.09
C HIS A 608 1.15 -25.58 45.88
N SER A 609 0.25 -24.92 45.17
CA SER A 609 0.31 -23.48 44.89
C SER A 609 -1.02 -22.97 44.34
N TRP A 610 -1.15 -21.66 44.15
CA TRP A 610 -2.07 -21.11 43.14
C TRP A 610 -1.32 -20.86 41.82
N ILE A 611 -1.98 -21.12 40.68
CA ILE A 611 -1.50 -20.74 39.35
C ILE A 611 -2.64 -20.03 38.59
N SER A 612 -2.33 -18.92 37.93
CA SER A 612 -3.24 -18.19 37.03
C SER A 612 -3.59 -19.03 35.80
N ASP A 613 -4.82 -18.94 35.31
CA ASP A 613 -5.22 -19.43 33.98
C ASP A 613 -4.80 -18.46 32.85
N GLU A 614 -4.46 -17.21 33.16
CA GLU A 614 -3.86 -16.27 32.21
C GLU A 614 -2.34 -16.43 32.11
N ARG A 615 -1.85 -16.69 30.89
CA ARG A 615 -0.41 -16.75 30.60
C ARG A 615 0.24 -15.37 30.72
N GLY A 616 1.34 -15.29 31.49
CA GLY A 616 2.17 -14.09 31.58
C GLY A 616 1.68 -13.01 32.56
N ARG A 617 0.50 -13.15 33.17
CA ARG A 617 -0.09 -12.16 34.07
C ARG A 617 -1.16 -12.75 34.98
N GLY A 618 -1.59 -11.99 35.98
CA GLY A 618 -2.71 -12.35 36.84
C GLY A 618 -2.79 -11.43 38.05
N TRP A 619 -3.79 -11.62 38.91
CA TRP A 619 -3.83 -10.97 40.22
C TRP A 619 -4.49 -11.88 41.25
N VAL A 620 -4.12 -11.68 42.51
CA VAL A 620 -4.79 -12.28 43.67
C VAL A 620 -5.14 -11.19 44.67
N GLU A 621 -6.26 -11.36 45.37
CA GLU A 621 -6.77 -10.43 46.36
C GLU A 621 -7.19 -11.17 47.63
N LEU A 622 -6.65 -10.75 48.77
CA LEU A 622 -7.01 -11.25 50.09
C LEU A 622 -7.97 -10.25 50.74
N GLU A 623 -9.12 -10.73 51.19
CA GLU A 623 -10.10 -9.95 51.97
C GLU A 623 -10.05 -10.36 53.44
N PHE A 624 -9.61 -9.44 54.30
CA PHE A 624 -9.36 -9.72 55.71
C PHE A 624 -10.67 -9.72 56.52
N PRO A 625 -10.85 -10.64 57.48
CA PRO A 625 -12.02 -10.63 58.36
C PRO A 625 -12.06 -9.33 59.20
N ARG A 626 -13.26 -8.79 59.42
CA ARG A 626 -13.42 -7.55 60.21
C ARG A 626 -13.00 -7.78 61.66
N VAL A 627 -11.95 -7.08 62.10
CA VAL A 627 -11.59 -7.01 63.52
C VAL A 627 -12.70 -6.31 64.30
N ASN A 628 -13.20 -6.96 65.36
CA ASN A 628 -14.21 -6.37 66.25
C ASN A 628 -13.58 -5.26 67.12
N ALA A 629 -14.33 -4.17 67.34
CA ALA A 629 -13.81 -2.94 67.93
C ALA A 629 -13.49 -2.99 69.45
N SER A 630 -13.50 -4.18 70.07
CA SER A 630 -13.28 -4.40 71.50
C SER A 630 -11.80 -4.55 71.91
N THR A 631 -10.87 -4.71 70.97
CA THR A 631 -9.41 -4.81 71.24
C THR A 631 -8.66 -3.56 70.76
N ARG A 632 -9.08 -2.37 71.21
CA ARG A 632 -8.31 -1.13 71.04
C ARG A 632 -7.16 -1.04 72.06
N SER A 633 -6.11 -1.81 71.81
CA SER A 633 -4.80 -1.67 72.49
C SER A 633 -3.61 -1.86 71.54
N SER A 634 -3.77 -2.65 70.48
CA SER A 634 -3.01 -2.48 69.23
C SER A 634 -4.02 -2.37 68.07
N GLY A 635 -3.84 -1.35 67.22
CA GLY A 635 -4.44 -1.37 65.89
C GLY A 635 -3.62 -2.30 65.01
N ALA A 636 -4.26 -3.09 64.14
CA ALA A 636 -3.60 -4.11 63.33
C ALA A 636 -2.72 -3.49 62.21
N ALA A 637 -1.62 -2.90 62.64
CA ALA A 637 -0.63 -2.22 61.82
C ALA A 637 0.18 -3.24 61.00
N ILE A 638 0.04 -3.20 59.68
CA ILE A 638 0.80 -4.07 58.77
C ILE A 638 2.26 -3.63 58.73
N GLY A 639 3.07 -4.20 59.62
CA GLY A 639 4.54 -4.20 59.57
C GLY A 639 5.27 -3.41 60.66
N THR A 640 5.77 -4.12 61.69
CA THR A 640 6.88 -3.65 62.55
C THR A 640 7.86 -4.79 62.88
N THR A 641 9.16 -4.48 62.91
CA THR A 641 10.22 -5.22 63.64
C THR A 641 10.57 -6.70 63.39
N SER A 642 10.06 -7.34 62.33
CA SER A 642 10.63 -8.54 61.63
C SER A 642 10.23 -9.95 62.13
N PRO A 643 10.23 -10.99 61.25
CA PRO A 643 10.49 -10.99 59.80
C PRO A 643 9.20 -11.21 58.97
N ALA A 644 8.94 -10.35 57.99
CA ALA A 644 9.12 -10.67 56.56
C ALA A 644 7.93 -11.40 55.90
N MET A 645 7.21 -10.64 55.06
CA MET A 645 6.37 -11.19 53.99
C MET A 645 7.19 -12.21 53.17
N THR A 646 6.62 -13.36 52.83
CA THR A 646 7.35 -14.43 52.14
C THR A 646 6.50 -15.00 51.01
N THR A 647 7.03 -14.97 49.78
CA THR A 647 6.43 -15.60 48.59
C THR A 647 7.49 -16.43 47.88
N ALA A 648 7.29 -17.74 47.76
CA ALA A 648 8.15 -18.65 46.99
C ALA A 648 7.49 -19.04 45.66
N CYS A 649 8.28 -19.47 44.66
CA CYS A 649 7.77 -19.92 43.37
C CYS A 649 8.57 -21.13 42.84
N ARG A 650 7.90 -22.19 42.38
CA ARG A 650 8.55 -23.33 41.70
C ARG A 650 8.04 -23.53 40.27
N PRO A 651 8.93 -23.89 39.31
CA PRO A 651 8.52 -24.21 37.95
C PRO A 651 7.96 -25.64 37.86
N ALA A 652 6.81 -25.81 37.20
CA ALA A 652 6.20 -27.12 37.01
C ALA A 652 6.93 -27.95 35.92
N THR A 653 7.56 -29.06 36.32
CA THR A 653 8.13 -30.05 35.40
C THR A 653 7.11 -31.11 35.01
N SER A 654 6.30 -30.85 33.98
CA SER A 654 5.37 -31.87 33.47
C SER A 654 6.11 -32.99 32.75
N SER A 655 5.72 -34.25 33.00
CA SER A 655 6.24 -35.40 32.26
C SER A 655 5.11 -36.24 31.69
N ARG A 656 5.13 -36.44 30.37
CA ARG A 656 4.35 -37.49 29.69
C ARG A 656 5.23 -38.17 28.65
N ARG A 657 5.59 -39.42 28.94
CA ARG A 657 6.32 -40.28 27.98
C ARG A 657 5.36 -40.80 26.91
N ARG A 658 5.88 -40.95 25.68
CA ARG A 658 5.27 -41.86 24.69
C ARG A 658 5.58 -43.31 25.04
N SER A 659 4.62 -44.18 24.79
CA SER A 659 4.79 -45.60 24.43
C SER A 659 3.75 -45.90 23.33
N THR A 660 3.88 -46.91 22.46
CA THR A 660 4.75 -48.11 22.47
C THR A 660 5.39 -48.39 21.10
N ALA A 661 6.70 -48.64 21.05
CA ALA A 661 7.38 -49.48 20.03
C ALA A 661 8.84 -49.80 20.43
N ARG A 662 9.28 -51.05 20.20
CA ARG A 662 10.64 -51.61 20.42
C ARG A 662 10.69 -53.04 19.83
N PRO A 663 11.85 -53.67 19.55
CA PRO A 663 13.21 -53.17 19.29
C PRO A 663 13.46 -53.02 17.75
N GLY A 664 14.61 -52.67 17.14
CA GLY A 664 16.06 -52.79 17.48
C GLY A 664 16.66 -54.08 16.84
N PRO A 665 17.97 -54.15 16.45
CA PRO A 665 19.10 -53.26 16.77
C PRO A 665 20.07 -52.90 15.59
N ALA A 666 21.16 -52.18 15.94
CA ALA A 666 22.49 -52.15 15.27
C ALA A 666 22.66 -51.49 13.86
N SER A 667 23.78 -50.83 13.52
CA SER A 667 24.88 -50.29 14.37
C SER A 667 25.85 -49.33 13.64
N ARG A 668 26.21 -48.22 14.32
CA ARG A 668 27.47 -47.39 14.17
C ARG A 668 27.59 -46.63 12.82
N VAL A 669 28.28 -45.49 12.70
CA VAL A 669 29.60 -45.06 13.24
C VAL A 669 29.58 -43.60 13.79
N ARG A 670 30.57 -43.24 14.64
CA ARG A 670 30.86 -41.88 15.20
C ARG A 670 31.93 -41.19 14.31
N THR A 671 32.17 -39.88 14.27
CA THR A 671 32.31 -38.85 15.33
C THR A 671 31.61 -37.52 14.88
N THR A 672 31.79 -36.29 15.40
CA THR A 672 32.77 -35.69 16.33
C THR A 672 32.10 -34.72 17.33
N ALA A 673 32.54 -33.47 17.47
CA ALA A 673 32.11 -32.56 18.54
C ALA A 673 32.09 -31.07 18.13
N SER A 674 31.17 -30.32 18.72
CA SER A 674 31.29 -28.89 19.05
C SER A 674 30.56 -28.64 20.39
N ARG A 675 30.75 -27.47 21.03
CA ARG A 675 30.35 -27.23 22.43
C ARG A 675 29.66 -25.87 22.65
N ALA A 676 28.53 -25.92 23.34
CA ALA A 676 28.00 -24.98 24.35
C ALA A 676 27.96 -23.44 24.10
N ALA A 677 26.73 -22.92 24.00
CA ALA A 677 26.25 -21.65 24.57
C ALA A 677 24.72 -21.76 24.79
N GLY A 678 24.04 -21.03 25.68
CA GLY A 678 24.51 -20.06 26.68
C GLY A 678 23.70 -18.74 26.63
N CYS A 679 22.60 -18.64 27.40
CA CYS A 679 21.78 -17.41 27.50
C CYS A 679 21.46 -17.05 28.97
N ARG A 680 21.16 -15.78 29.22
CA ARG A 680 21.04 -15.15 30.56
C ARG A 680 19.64 -14.60 30.85
N GLU A 681 19.44 -14.22 32.11
CA GLU A 681 18.22 -13.61 32.68
C GLU A 681 17.99 -12.17 32.21
N GLY A 682 16.73 -11.70 32.32
CA GLY A 682 16.38 -10.28 32.16
C GLY A 682 14.92 -10.01 31.82
N SER A 683 14.06 -9.80 32.82
CA SER A 683 12.72 -9.19 32.70
C SER A 683 12.27 -8.64 34.07
N SER A 684 11.38 -7.65 34.09
CA SER A 684 11.07 -6.86 35.31
C SER A 684 9.60 -6.46 35.43
N GLY A 685 8.79 -7.36 36.01
CA GLY A 685 7.40 -7.09 36.36
C GLY A 685 7.25 -5.98 37.41
N ARG A 686 6.13 -5.27 37.37
CA ARG A 686 5.73 -4.25 38.36
C ARG A 686 4.44 -4.69 39.06
N CYS A 687 4.22 -4.20 40.27
CA CYS A 687 2.91 -4.17 40.92
C CYS A 687 2.48 -2.71 41.11
N VAL A 688 1.17 -2.41 41.09
CA VAL A 688 0.65 -1.04 41.19
C VAL A 688 -0.52 -0.98 42.18
N LEU A 689 -0.32 -0.22 43.26
CA LEU A 689 -1.37 0.51 43.96
C LEU A 689 -0.89 1.95 44.17
N CYS A 690 -1.84 2.88 44.31
CA CYS A 690 -1.61 4.30 44.00
C CYS A 690 -0.80 5.08 45.04
N ARG A 691 -0.30 6.24 44.58
CA ARG A 691 0.32 7.39 45.30
C ARG A 691 1.88 7.37 45.30
N PRO A 692 2.54 8.54 45.34
CA PRO A 692 2.78 9.28 44.09
C PRO A 692 4.26 9.71 43.89
N THR A 693 4.50 10.69 42.98
CA THR A 693 5.73 11.53 42.68
C THR A 693 7.12 10.85 42.28
N LYS A 694 8.26 11.60 42.35
CA LYS A 694 9.59 11.56 41.68
C LYS A 694 10.51 12.69 42.26
N PRO A 695 11.74 12.41 42.74
CA PRO A 695 12.86 13.19 42.21
C PRO A 695 14.24 12.48 42.21
N ARG A 696 15.05 12.80 41.18
CA ARG A 696 16.51 13.15 41.28
C ARG A 696 17.52 12.03 41.73
N VAL A 697 18.84 12.07 41.45
CA VAL A 697 19.69 12.87 40.53
C VAL A 697 21.04 12.17 40.22
N THR A 698 21.32 11.93 38.93
CA THR A 698 22.60 12.02 38.13
C THR A 698 24.01 11.59 38.65
N ARG A 699 24.94 11.44 37.67
CA ARG A 699 26.44 11.56 37.71
C ARG A 699 27.21 10.30 38.20
N ARG A 700 28.46 10.01 37.76
CA ARG A 700 29.41 10.65 36.78
C ARG A 700 30.45 9.61 36.25
N PHE A 701 30.93 9.78 34.99
CA PHE A 701 32.31 9.54 34.47
C PHE A 701 32.95 8.12 34.48
N SER A 702 33.33 7.55 33.31
CA SER A 702 34.68 7.50 32.66
C SER A 702 35.61 6.38 33.21
N SER A 703 36.49 5.68 32.47
CA SER A 703 37.05 5.71 31.10
C SER A 703 37.59 4.28 30.77
N GLY A 704 37.99 3.85 29.57
CA GLY A 704 38.11 4.48 28.24
C GLY A 704 39.40 4.04 27.52
N SER A 705 39.29 3.27 26.43
CA SER A 705 40.40 2.91 25.52
C SER A 705 39.87 2.40 24.16
N GLY A 706 40.56 2.72 23.06
CA GLY A 706 40.33 2.17 21.71
C GLY A 706 41.55 1.34 21.25
N PRO A 707 41.95 1.36 19.96
CA PRO A 707 41.27 1.86 18.74
C PRO A 707 41.37 0.91 17.51
N TRP A 708 40.67 1.19 16.38
CA TRP A 708 41.25 1.29 14.99
C TRP A 708 40.20 1.43 13.85
N ARG A 709 40.70 1.67 12.61
CA ARG A 709 39.97 1.91 11.33
C ARG A 709 39.92 0.64 10.44
N PRO A 710 39.05 0.56 9.40
CA PRO A 710 39.32 1.16 8.06
C PRO A 710 38.28 2.25 7.67
N ARG A 711 38.59 3.35 6.98
CA ARG A 711 39.01 3.59 5.57
C ARG A 711 37.93 3.32 4.50
N ARG A 712 37.61 4.37 3.73
CA ARG A 712 36.97 4.29 2.41
C ARG A 712 37.94 3.71 1.37
N ASN A 713 37.40 3.04 0.37
CA ASN A 713 37.43 3.38 -1.06
C ASN A 713 36.45 2.39 -1.74
N GLY A 714 35.89 2.65 -2.92
CA GLY A 714 36.01 3.81 -3.81
C GLY A 714 35.19 3.56 -5.07
#